data_AF-A0AA37T5N5-F1
#
_entry.id   AF-A0AA37T5N5-F1
#
_cell.length_a   1.000
_cell.length_b   1.000
_cell.length_c   1.000
_cell.angle_alpha   90.00
_cell.angle_beta   90.00
_cell.angle_gamma   90.00
#
_symmetry.space_group_name_H-M   'P 1'
#
loop_
_entity.id
_entity.type
_entity.pdbx_description
1 polymer ?
#
loop_
_entity_poly.entity_id
_entity_poly.type
_entity_poly.pdbx_seq_one_letter_code
_entity_poly.pdbx_strand_id
1 'polypeptide(L)'
;MKTKKILPYSVALAMSITASSLVAEPTELTKKAQLLANIEAELEVTNIYNAYFPDVHTARQAAKSFHNNIMETHYNKGYLVLELTEEEKEKLKPFGFTFTTASEFIKKRDAILTEIRTLARTASDDVSIASIPGYSCYETVEETYDEAEAIVRNNPSLAEWIDVGDSWEKTTNRGGYDIYVLKLTNQNIGGDKPKLFINSAIHAREYTTAPLNLAFANWLVDGYGTNADATWILDHHEVHLMLQANPDARKQAETGISWRKNANQNYCGSTSNRRGADLNRNFSFTWNITNGQGSSGSQCNDTYRGPSPGSEPETQAIERYARSLWPDSRGPNQNDAAPRTTSGIHIDIHSYSELVLWPWGSTRSQAPNGSDLQSLGRKFAFFNGYSPEQSIGLYATDGTSDAVSYGELGVAAYTFELGTAFFQRCSTYTNTILPDNLEALIYAAKVVRTPYITSSGPDITSLRLDADIVQAGTSVDLSIRTSDARFNNSNGREPTQDISAVEYYIDIPPWQSGAVANPLTSDDGSFNEVTEDASAVINTSGLSEGQHMIYVRAQDETGTWGTVSAEFLTISGDTPPPPPPPPPTDCIELEDVSPYSNTNTGSYVSDGCTIELSGNIWRATNETFTISEDTVLTFDFSANGTGEIHGIGLSQSNTASSNRTFNLIGSQNYGIDDFRYGGSGTETISIPVGEYFTGSGYRLILINDKDSGTENNETTISNVFLTD
;
A
#
# COMPACT_ATOMS: atom_id res chain seq x y z
N MET A 1 68.09 47.76 -29.16
CA MET A 1 68.79 48.48 -30.25
C MET A 1 68.18 48.03 -31.56
N LYS A 2 67.44 48.93 -32.25
CA LYS A 2 67.06 48.99 -33.69
C LYS A 2 66.57 47.69 -34.39
N THR A 3 65.45 47.62 -35.11
CA THR A 3 64.97 48.61 -36.10
C THR A 3 63.54 48.32 -36.63
N LYS A 4 62.78 49.43 -36.76
CA LYS A 4 61.87 49.88 -37.83
C LYS A 4 60.69 49.02 -38.37
N LYS A 5 59.51 49.63 -38.18
CA LYS A 5 58.31 49.64 -39.05
C LYS A 5 58.64 49.91 -40.54
N ILE A 6 57.78 49.41 -41.44
CA ILE A 6 57.01 50.15 -42.47
C ILE A 6 56.11 49.16 -43.24
N LEU A 7 54.79 49.44 -43.27
CA LEU A 7 53.76 48.92 -44.19
C LEU A 7 54.00 49.48 -45.62
N PRO A 8 53.49 48.92 -46.75
CA PRO A 8 52.03 48.96 -46.98
C PRO A 8 51.39 48.05 -48.08
N TYR A 9 50.05 48.17 -48.15
CA TYR A 9 49.09 48.05 -49.27
C TYR A 9 48.78 46.71 -50.00
N SER A 10 47.49 46.35 -49.82
CA SER A 10 46.50 45.87 -50.82
C SER A 10 46.62 44.47 -51.44
N VAL A 11 45.53 43.68 -51.38
CA VAL A 11 44.62 43.42 -52.53
C VAL A 11 43.54 42.36 -52.17
N ALA A 12 42.32 42.71 -52.56
CA ALA A 12 41.15 41.91 -52.96
C ALA A 12 40.62 40.74 -52.11
N LEU A 13 39.39 40.99 -51.66
CA LEU A 13 38.32 40.08 -51.29
C LEU A 13 38.00 39.09 -52.43
N ALA A 14 38.04 37.78 -52.14
CA ALA A 14 37.41 36.75 -52.96
C ALA A 14 36.54 35.89 -52.04
N MET A 15 35.23 35.95 -52.27
CA MET A 15 34.24 35.05 -51.66
C MET A 15 34.46 33.64 -52.19
N SER A 16 34.70 32.68 -51.29
CA SER A 16 34.43 31.26 -51.54
C SER A 16 33.30 30.81 -50.64
N ILE A 17 32.15 30.56 -51.25
CA ILE A 17 31.00 29.90 -50.63
C ILE A 17 31.39 28.43 -50.44
N THR A 18 31.67 28.02 -49.20
CA THR A 18 31.64 26.61 -48.81
C THR A 18 30.30 26.34 -48.16
N ALA A 19 29.50 25.49 -48.81
CA ALA A 19 28.25 25.00 -48.29
C ALA A 19 28.49 24.22 -46.99
N SER A 20 28.20 24.86 -45.86
CA SER A 20 28.02 24.16 -44.59
C SER A 20 26.71 23.38 -44.68
N SER A 21 26.79 22.06 -44.69
CA SER A 21 25.65 21.22 -44.35
C SER A 21 25.24 21.54 -42.92
N LEU A 22 24.18 22.31 -42.76
CA LEU A 22 23.40 22.39 -41.53
C LEU A 22 22.92 20.97 -41.23
N VAL A 23 23.62 20.28 -40.32
CA VAL A 23 22.98 19.19 -39.58
C VAL A 23 21.94 19.91 -38.73
N ALA A 24 20.68 19.84 -39.14
CA ALA A 24 19.58 20.31 -38.34
C ALA A 24 19.66 19.56 -37.00
N GLU A 25 19.73 20.30 -35.88
CA GLU A 25 19.36 19.75 -34.60
C GLU A 25 17.97 19.12 -34.75
N PRO A 26 17.71 17.92 -34.21
CA PRO A 26 16.39 17.33 -34.30
C PRO A 26 15.40 18.31 -33.67
N THR A 27 14.48 18.84 -34.48
CA THR A 27 13.39 19.68 -33.99
C THR A 27 12.67 18.91 -32.89
N GLU A 28 12.70 19.45 -31.68
CA GLU A 28 12.00 18.88 -30.53
C GLU A 28 10.53 18.69 -30.91
N LEU A 29 10.04 17.45 -30.81
CA LEU A 29 8.63 17.16 -31.08
C LEU A 29 7.78 17.92 -30.05
N THR A 30 6.62 18.43 -30.47
CA THR A 30 5.64 18.92 -29.49
C THR A 30 5.25 17.77 -28.55
N LYS A 31 4.88 18.07 -27.29
CA LYS A 31 4.47 17.04 -26.30
C LYS A 31 3.42 16.07 -26.87
N LYS A 32 2.43 16.61 -27.60
CA LYS A 32 1.43 15.84 -28.36
C LYS A 32 2.04 14.90 -29.41
N ALA A 33 2.96 15.39 -30.24
CA ALA A 33 3.60 14.57 -31.27
C ALA A 33 4.47 13.46 -30.65
N GLN A 34 5.16 13.76 -29.54
CA GLN A 34 5.93 12.78 -28.78
C GLN A 34 5.04 11.70 -28.17
N LEU A 35 3.92 12.08 -27.54
CA LEU A 35 2.95 11.13 -26.98
C LEU A 35 2.40 10.18 -28.06
N LEU A 36 1.99 10.73 -29.21
CA LEU A 36 1.49 9.90 -30.32
C LEU A 36 2.57 8.94 -30.83
N ALA A 37 3.83 9.37 -30.97
CA ALA A 37 4.92 8.50 -31.38
C ALA A 37 5.19 7.40 -30.34
N ASN A 38 5.15 7.73 -29.05
CA ASN A 38 5.32 6.77 -27.97
C ASN A 38 4.21 5.70 -27.98
N ILE A 39 2.95 6.10 -28.19
CA ILE A 39 1.82 5.18 -28.25
C ILE A 39 1.97 4.23 -29.45
N GLU A 40 2.31 4.74 -30.63
CA GLU A 40 2.50 3.88 -31.81
C GLU A 40 3.67 2.89 -31.59
N ALA A 41 4.76 3.32 -30.94
CA ALA A 41 5.85 2.42 -30.58
C ALA A 41 5.43 1.31 -29.60
N GLU A 42 4.57 1.64 -28.62
CA GLU A 42 4.06 0.67 -27.64
C GLU A 42 3.09 -0.34 -28.28
N LEU A 43 2.26 0.09 -29.23
CA LEU A 43 1.33 -0.78 -29.97
C LEU A 43 2.06 -1.84 -30.83
N GLU A 44 3.30 -1.58 -31.25
CA GLU A 44 4.12 -2.54 -32.00
C GLU A 44 4.69 -3.67 -31.11
N VAL A 45 4.67 -3.50 -29.78
CA VAL A 45 5.16 -4.53 -28.84
C VAL A 45 4.13 -5.66 -28.76
N THR A 46 4.39 -6.76 -29.46
CA THR A 46 3.47 -7.91 -29.56
C THR A 46 4.06 -9.21 -29.01
N ASN A 47 5.32 -9.20 -28.61
CA ASN A 47 6.06 -10.34 -28.07
C ASN A 47 5.79 -10.57 -26.57
N ILE A 48 4.51 -10.53 -26.18
CA ILE A 48 4.06 -10.75 -24.80
C ILE A 48 3.38 -12.11 -24.71
N TYR A 49 3.81 -12.91 -23.75
CA TYR A 49 3.42 -14.31 -23.62
C TYR A 49 2.92 -14.63 -22.22
N ASN A 50 1.88 -15.48 -22.15
CA ASN A 50 1.58 -16.26 -20.96
C ASN A 50 2.59 -17.41 -20.91
N ALA A 51 3.54 -17.31 -20.00
CA ALA A 51 4.55 -18.31 -19.70
C ALA A 51 4.03 -19.24 -18.60
N TYR A 52 3.43 -20.37 -18.99
CA TYR A 52 2.93 -21.38 -18.06
C TYR A 52 4.07 -22.18 -17.47
N PHE A 53 4.07 -22.36 -16.15
CA PHE A 53 5.14 -23.01 -15.40
C PHE A 53 4.68 -24.35 -14.79
N PRO A 54 5.60 -25.29 -14.54
CA PRO A 54 5.26 -26.59 -13.97
C PRO A 54 4.95 -26.55 -12.47
N ASP A 55 5.55 -25.60 -11.74
CA ASP A 55 5.35 -25.40 -10.30
C ASP A 55 5.71 -23.95 -9.89
N VAL A 56 5.17 -23.50 -8.75
CA VAL A 56 5.34 -22.13 -8.25
C VAL A 56 6.78 -21.82 -7.86
N HIS A 57 7.57 -22.81 -7.42
CA HIS A 57 8.96 -22.58 -7.06
C HIS A 57 9.78 -22.22 -8.31
N THR A 58 9.62 -22.99 -9.38
CA THR A 58 10.22 -22.71 -10.69
C THR A 58 9.75 -21.36 -11.26
N ALA A 59 8.46 -21.03 -11.11
CA ALA A 59 7.91 -19.73 -11.48
C ALA A 59 8.62 -18.57 -10.79
N ARG A 60 8.82 -18.66 -9.48
CA ARG A 60 9.52 -17.64 -8.68
C ARG A 60 10.98 -17.49 -9.11
N GLN A 61 11.68 -18.58 -9.44
CA GLN A 61 13.05 -18.49 -9.96
C GLN A 61 13.11 -17.83 -11.35
N ALA A 62 12.13 -18.11 -12.21
CA ALA A 62 12.02 -17.44 -13.51
C ALA A 62 11.69 -15.96 -13.35
N ALA A 63 10.74 -15.61 -12.47
CA ALA A 63 10.42 -14.23 -12.14
C ALA A 63 11.68 -13.47 -11.66
N LYS A 64 12.49 -14.08 -10.79
CA LYS A 64 13.77 -13.52 -10.35
C LYS A 64 14.76 -13.30 -11.50
N SER A 65 14.90 -14.28 -12.38
CA SER A 65 15.88 -14.26 -13.49
C SER A 65 15.47 -13.36 -14.66
N PHE A 66 14.17 -13.20 -14.87
CA PHE A 66 13.56 -12.43 -15.96
C PHE A 66 12.75 -11.25 -15.40
N HIS A 67 13.17 -10.69 -14.26
CA HIS A 67 12.43 -9.65 -13.55
C HIS A 67 12.07 -8.46 -14.44
N ASN A 68 12.99 -8.05 -15.31
CA ASN A 68 12.75 -6.93 -16.23
C ASN A 68 11.70 -7.23 -17.32
N ASN A 69 11.46 -8.51 -17.60
CA ASN A 69 10.51 -8.96 -18.61
C ASN A 69 9.11 -9.15 -18.04
N ILE A 70 8.92 -9.19 -16.72
CA ILE A 70 7.62 -9.52 -16.12
C ILE A 70 6.68 -8.33 -16.18
N MET A 71 5.46 -8.56 -16.64
CA MET A 71 4.37 -7.58 -16.69
C MET A 71 3.30 -7.86 -15.63
N GLU A 72 2.95 -9.14 -15.41
CA GLU A 72 2.04 -9.58 -14.35
C GLU A 72 2.42 -10.97 -13.82
N THR A 73 2.16 -11.25 -12.54
CA THR A 73 2.28 -12.60 -11.93
C THR A 73 0.91 -13.20 -11.63
N HIS A 74 0.65 -14.44 -12.10
CA HIS A 74 -0.58 -15.18 -11.80
C HIS A 74 -0.25 -16.55 -11.22
N TYR A 75 0.38 -16.57 -10.03
CA TYR A 75 0.87 -17.81 -9.42
C TYR A 75 -0.23 -18.86 -9.20
N ASN A 76 -1.41 -18.43 -8.76
CA ASN A 76 -2.59 -19.28 -8.55
C ASN A 76 -3.18 -19.85 -9.85
N LYS A 77 -2.94 -19.22 -11.01
CA LYS A 77 -3.41 -19.67 -12.32
C LYS A 77 -2.34 -20.40 -13.13
N GLY A 78 -1.13 -20.54 -12.59
CA GLY A 78 -0.05 -21.32 -13.21
C GLY A 78 0.70 -20.64 -14.35
N TYR A 79 0.67 -19.29 -14.46
CA TYR A 79 1.43 -18.58 -15.49
C TYR A 79 1.97 -17.20 -15.05
N LEU A 80 2.97 -16.72 -15.79
CA LEU A 80 3.48 -15.34 -15.74
C LEU A 80 3.17 -14.64 -17.06
N VAL A 81 2.92 -13.34 -17.05
CA VAL A 81 2.83 -12.53 -18.29
C VAL A 81 4.19 -11.87 -18.49
N LEU A 82 4.90 -12.26 -19.56
CA LEU A 82 6.28 -11.84 -19.83
C LEU A 82 6.43 -11.24 -21.24
N GLU A 83 7.13 -10.12 -21.39
CA GLU A 83 7.68 -9.66 -22.67
C GLU A 83 8.96 -10.44 -22.96
N LEU A 84 8.94 -11.35 -23.94
CA LEU A 84 10.07 -12.24 -24.21
C LEU A 84 10.50 -12.19 -25.67
N THR A 85 11.80 -12.24 -25.89
CA THR A 85 12.41 -12.62 -27.16
C THR A 85 12.37 -14.14 -27.34
N GLU A 86 12.57 -14.63 -28.57
CA GLU A 86 12.66 -16.08 -28.81
C GLU A 86 13.86 -16.72 -28.07
N GLU A 87 14.98 -16.00 -27.91
CA GLU A 87 16.12 -16.50 -27.14
C GLU A 87 15.78 -16.70 -25.66
N GLU A 88 15.05 -15.75 -25.06
CA GLU A 88 14.62 -15.83 -23.66
C GLU A 88 13.61 -16.97 -23.45
N LYS A 89 12.71 -17.22 -24.41
CA LYS A 89 11.84 -18.40 -24.40
C LYS A 89 12.64 -19.69 -24.44
N GLU A 90 13.67 -19.79 -25.27
CA GLU A 90 14.56 -20.98 -25.30
C GLU A 90 15.30 -21.20 -23.98
N LYS A 91 15.60 -20.15 -23.22
CA LYS A 91 16.20 -20.27 -21.87
C LYS A 91 15.22 -20.84 -20.84
N LEU A 92 13.92 -20.56 -20.99
CA LEU A 92 12.87 -20.99 -20.07
C LEU A 92 12.33 -22.41 -20.37
N LYS A 93 12.31 -22.84 -21.64
CA LYS A 93 11.81 -24.17 -22.05
C LYS A 93 12.43 -25.36 -21.29
N PRO A 94 13.76 -25.42 -21.03
CA PRO A 94 14.37 -26.51 -20.26
C PRO A 94 13.83 -26.66 -18.84
N PHE A 95 13.25 -25.60 -18.27
CA PHE A 95 12.63 -25.59 -16.95
C PHE A 95 11.13 -25.93 -16.99
N GLY A 96 10.63 -26.46 -18.11
CA GLY A 96 9.24 -26.91 -18.26
C GLY A 96 8.25 -25.81 -18.63
N PHE A 97 8.71 -24.61 -18.99
CA PHE A 97 7.82 -23.54 -19.42
C PHE A 97 7.20 -23.80 -20.80
N THR A 98 5.92 -23.46 -20.93
CA THR A 98 5.22 -23.41 -22.22
C THR A 98 4.61 -22.02 -22.43
N PHE A 99 4.40 -21.64 -23.69
CA PHE A 99 4.05 -20.26 -24.04
C PHE A 99 2.84 -20.20 -24.95
N THR A 100 1.91 -19.29 -24.62
CA THR A 100 0.90 -18.79 -25.55
C THR A 100 1.00 -17.27 -25.63
N THR A 101 0.57 -16.67 -26.73
CA THR A 101 0.46 -15.21 -26.79
C THR A 101 -0.51 -14.72 -25.72
N ALA A 102 -0.13 -13.66 -25.00
CA ALA A 102 -0.98 -13.03 -24.00
C ALA A 102 -2.05 -12.14 -24.65
N SER A 103 -2.90 -12.72 -25.50
CA SER A 103 -3.82 -11.97 -26.37
C SER A 103 -4.78 -11.07 -25.60
N GLU A 104 -5.28 -11.52 -24.45
CA GLU A 104 -6.18 -10.71 -23.61
C GLU A 104 -5.44 -9.51 -22.97
N PHE A 105 -4.20 -9.70 -22.51
CA PHE A 105 -3.37 -8.63 -21.99
C PHE A 105 -3.09 -7.58 -23.07
N ILE A 106 -2.62 -8.03 -24.25
CA ILE A 106 -2.32 -7.16 -25.39
C ILE A 106 -3.58 -6.38 -25.80
N LYS A 107 -4.72 -7.06 -25.94
CA LYS A 107 -5.99 -6.41 -26.31
C LYS A 107 -6.42 -5.35 -25.31
N LYS A 108 -6.28 -5.61 -24.00
CA LYS A 108 -6.61 -4.63 -22.96
C LYS A 108 -5.69 -3.41 -23.04
N ARG A 109 -4.38 -3.63 -23.14
CA ARG A 109 -3.38 -2.55 -23.31
C ARG A 109 -3.68 -1.71 -24.55
N ASP A 110 -3.89 -2.35 -25.70
CA ASP A 110 -4.10 -1.66 -26.98
C ASP A 110 -5.41 -0.86 -27.01
N ALA A 111 -6.43 -1.31 -26.28
CA ALA A 111 -7.68 -0.56 -26.11
C ALA A 111 -7.44 0.76 -25.37
N ILE A 112 -6.71 0.72 -24.24
CA ILE A 112 -6.34 1.90 -23.45
C ILE A 112 -5.48 2.86 -24.29
N LEU A 113 -4.44 2.35 -24.95
CA LEU A 113 -3.57 3.14 -25.81
C LEU A 113 -4.34 3.79 -26.98
N THR A 114 -5.32 3.08 -27.55
CA THR A 114 -6.16 3.61 -28.64
C THR A 114 -7.12 4.69 -28.17
N GLU A 115 -7.69 4.55 -26.98
CA GLU A 115 -8.52 5.57 -26.34
C GLU A 115 -7.71 6.86 -26.13
N ILE A 116 -6.52 6.73 -25.55
CA ILE A 116 -5.63 7.87 -25.27
C ILE A 116 -5.13 8.51 -26.56
N ARG A 117 -4.78 7.71 -27.57
CA ARG A 117 -4.45 8.21 -28.91
C ARG A 117 -5.59 9.03 -29.51
N THR A 118 -6.83 8.63 -29.28
CA THR A 118 -8.02 9.34 -29.77
C THR A 118 -8.18 10.68 -29.04
N LEU A 119 -8.06 10.68 -27.70
CA LEU A 119 -8.08 11.90 -26.87
C LEU A 119 -6.95 12.87 -27.25
N ALA A 120 -5.73 12.38 -27.40
CA ALA A 120 -4.57 13.19 -27.77
C ALA A 120 -4.74 13.84 -29.14
N ARG A 121 -5.37 13.16 -30.12
CA ARG A 121 -5.63 13.73 -31.46
C ARG A 121 -6.62 14.89 -31.40
N THR A 122 -7.61 14.84 -30.51
CA THR A 122 -8.66 15.88 -30.38
C THR A 122 -8.30 17.01 -29.42
N ALA A 123 -7.36 16.79 -28.49
CA ALA A 123 -6.87 17.81 -27.57
C ALA A 123 -6.00 18.90 -28.26
N SER A 124 -5.91 20.07 -27.61
CA SER A 124 -4.86 21.07 -27.85
C SER A 124 -3.46 20.49 -27.60
N ASP A 125 -2.38 21.23 -27.90
CA ASP A 125 -1.00 20.74 -27.76
C ASP A 125 -0.66 20.22 -26.34
N ASP A 126 -1.43 20.61 -25.33
CA ASP A 126 -1.38 20.10 -23.96
C ASP A 126 -2.48 19.05 -23.73
N VAL A 127 -2.09 17.79 -23.57
CA VAL A 127 -3.00 16.65 -23.32
C VAL A 127 -3.05 16.42 -21.81
N SER A 128 -3.98 17.09 -21.13
CA SER A 128 -4.32 16.79 -19.75
C SER A 128 -5.36 15.67 -19.73
N ILE A 129 -5.02 14.55 -19.09
CA ILE A 129 -6.01 13.53 -18.74
C ILE A 129 -6.61 13.89 -17.38
N ALA A 130 -7.94 13.89 -17.29
CA ALA A 130 -8.65 14.22 -16.05
C ALA A 130 -8.66 13.08 -15.03
N SER A 131 -8.31 11.86 -15.46
CA SER A 131 -8.10 10.67 -14.65
C SER A 131 -7.32 9.66 -15.48
N ILE A 132 -6.73 8.64 -14.83
CA ILE A 132 -5.98 7.59 -15.53
C ILE A 132 -6.97 6.64 -16.24
N PRO A 133 -6.97 6.57 -17.59
CA PRO A 133 -7.96 5.76 -18.31
C PRO A 133 -7.87 4.28 -17.95
N GLY A 134 -9.01 3.69 -17.55
CA GLY A 134 -9.10 2.31 -17.08
C GLY A 134 -8.61 2.07 -15.64
N TYR A 135 -8.15 3.12 -14.95
CA TYR A 135 -7.61 3.07 -13.58
C TYR A 135 -8.01 4.31 -12.75
N SER A 136 -9.28 4.72 -12.83
CA SER A 136 -9.79 5.95 -12.21
C SER A 136 -9.75 5.99 -10.68
N CYS A 137 -9.43 4.88 -10.02
CA CYS A 137 -9.20 4.80 -8.57
C CYS A 137 -7.83 5.34 -8.15
N TYR A 138 -6.93 5.60 -9.10
CA TYR A 138 -5.61 6.14 -8.80
C TYR A 138 -5.54 7.58 -9.24
N GLU A 139 -5.00 8.40 -8.36
CA GLU A 139 -4.72 9.80 -8.59
C GLU A 139 -3.61 9.95 -9.64
N THR A 140 -3.81 10.93 -10.51
CA THR A 140 -2.74 11.52 -11.32
C THR A 140 -1.72 12.25 -10.43
N VAL A 141 -0.56 12.61 -10.98
CA VAL A 141 0.42 13.47 -10.29
C VAL A 141 -0.24 14.74 -9.74
N GLU A 142 -1.07 15.40 -10.55
CA GLU A 142 -1.77 16.63 -10.18
C GLU A 142 -2.79 16.40 -9.07
N GLU A 143 -3.66 15.38 -9.19
CA GLU A 143 -4.62 15.04 -8.13
C GLU A 143 -3.92 14.69 -6.81
N THR A 144 -2.78 13.99 -6.88
CA THR A 144 -1.96 13.66 -5.69
C THR A 144 -1.43 14.93 -5.01
N TYR A 145 -0.96 15.91 -5.80
CA TYR A 145 -0.43 17.17 -5.27
C TYR A 145 -1.55 18.07 -4.74
N ASP A 146 -2.67 18.16 -5.44
CA ASP A 146 -3.85 18.93 -5.03
C ASP A 146 -4.39 18.41 -3.69
N GLU A 147 -4.44 17.09 -3.49
CA GLU A 147 -4.86 16.48 -2.22
C GLU A 147 -3.86 16.75 -1.10
N ALA A 148 -2.55 16.61 -1.35
CA ALA A 148 -1.53 16.94 -0.34
C ALA A 148 -1.59 18.43 0.08
N GLU A 149 -1.81 19.34 -0.86
CA GLU A 149 -2.05 20.75 -0.56
C GLU A 149 -3.36 20.98 0.19
N ALA A 150 -4.40 20.19 -0.08
CA ALA A 150 -5.65 20.23 0.66
C ALA A 150 -5.47 19.78 2.11
N ILE A 151 -4.73 18.69 2.36
CA ILE A 151 -4.36 18.24 3.70
C ILE A 151 -3.66 19.38 4.45
N VAL A 152 -2.69 20.06 3.84
CA VAL A 152 -1.96 21.18 4.47
C VAL A 152 -2.86 22.36 4.77
N ARG A 153 -3.74 22.72 3.83
CA ARG A 153 -4.68 23.84 3.98
C ARG A 153 -5.70 23.58 5.09
N ASN A 154 -6.19 22.35 5.20
CA ASN A 154 -7.20 21.95 6.16
C ASN A 154 -6.61 21.67 7.55
N ASN A 155 -5.34 21.24 7.61
CA ASN A 155 -4.67 20.83 8.84
C ASN A 155 -3.33 21.56 9.07
N PRO A 156 -3.28 22.91 9.11
CA PRO A 156 -2.03 23.67 9.11
C PRO A 156 -1.17 23.49 10.38
N SER A 157 -1.75 22.99 11.48
CA SER A 157 -0.99 22.63 12.69
C SER A 157 -0.43 21.20 12.66
N LEU A 158 -0.87 20.38 11.70
CA LEU A 158 -0.47 18.99 11.57
C LEU A 158 0.36 18.72 10.31
N ALA A 159 0.28 19.58 9.29
CA ALA A 159 0.83 19.28 7.98
C ALA A 159 1.67 20.42 7.38
N GLU A 160 2.71 20.06 6.64
CA GLU A 160 3.59 20.96 5.89
C GLU A 160 3.94 20.32 4.53
N TRP A 161 3.93 21.13 3.46
CA TRP A 161 4.29 20.70 2.10
C TRP A 161 5.65 21.27 1.73
N ILE A 162 6.67 20.41 1.74
CA ILE A 162 8.08 20.81 1.69
C ILE A 162 8.64 20.51 0.31
N ASP A 163 9.06 21.54 -0.43
CA ASP A 163 9.84 21.37 -1.65
C ASP A 163 11.25 20.87 -1.31
N VAL A 164 11.63 19.72 -1.87
CA VAL A 164 12.92 19.07 -1.63
C VAL A 164 13.81 18.98 -2.87
N GLY A 165 13.33 19.43 -4.03
CA GLY A 165 14.08 19.40 -5.28
C GLY A 165 13.20 19.42 -6.52
N ASP A 166 13.83 19.30 -7.69
CA ASP A 166 13.17 19.40 -8.99
C ASP A 166 13.30 18.10 -9.79
N SER A 167 12.31 17.79 -10.61
CA SER A 167 12.38 16.73 -11.62
C SER A 167 13.31 17.08 -12.80
N TRP A 168 13.70 16.09 -13.59
CA TRP A 168 14.58 16.29 -14.75
C TRP A 168 14.05 17.31 -15.76
N GLU A 169 12.79 17.19 -16.17
CA GLU A 169 12.20 18.15 -17.11
C GLU A 169 12.25 19.56 -16.53
N LYS A 170 12.02 19.71 -15.22
CA LYS A 170 12.03 21.01 -14.55
C LYS A 170 13.42 21.62 -14.50
N THR A 171 14.43 20.84 -14.11
CA THR A 171 15.83 21.28 -14.12
C THR A 171 16.34 21.65 -15.52
N THR A 172 15.70 21.12 -16.58
CA THR A 172 16.06 21.38 -17.98
C THR A 172 15.11 22.36 -18.70
N ASN A 173 14.23 23.05 -17.97
CA ASN A 173 13.26 24.03 -18.49
C ASN A 173 12.30 23.46 -19.56
N ARG A 174 11.82 22.22 -19.39
CA ARG A 174 10.91 21.53 -20.34
C ARG A 174 9.47 21.40 -19.84
N GLY A 175 9.14 22.13 -18.78
CA GLY A 175 8.02 21.79 -17.90
C GLY A 175 8.51 20.82 -16.83
N GLY A 176 7.62 20.10 -16.13
CA GLY A 176 8.00 19.20 -15.05
C GLY A 176 7.54 19.73 -13.69
N TYR A 177 8.01 19.09 -12.63
CA TYR A 177 7.43 19.20 -11.30
C TYR A 177 8.51 19.49 -10.25
N ASP A 178 8.17 20.29 -9.24
CA ASP A 178 8.87 20.19 -7.95
C ASP A 178 8.60 18.81 -7.36
N ILE A 179 9.54 18.31 -6.58
CA ILE A 179 9.41 17.10 -5.78
C ILE A 179 9.17 17.56 -4.35
N TYR A 180 8.02 17.15 -3.82
CA TYR A 180 7.58 17.55 -2.50
C TYR A 180 7.58 16.39 -1.51
N VAL A 181 7.61 16.75 -0.23
CA VAL A 181 7.35 15.86 0.90
C VAL A 181 6.23 16.44 1.76
N LEU A 182 5.19 15.64 2.00
CA LEU A 182 4.16 15.93 2.99
C LEU A 182 4.68 15.51 4.36
N LYS A 183 5.01 16.49 5.19
CA LYS A 183 5.38 16.26 6.59
C LYS A 183 4.13 16.34 7.45
N LEU A 184 3.82 15.27 8.17
CA LEU A 184 2.72 15.16 9.13
C LEU A 184 3.28 15.00 10.55
N THR A 185 2.90 15.91 11.44
CA THR A 185 3.19 15.88 12.88
C THR A 185 2.42 16.99 13.58
N ASN A 186 2.03 16.81 14.84
CA ASN A 186 1.51 17.92 15.64
C ASN A 186 2.64 18.92 15.95
N GLN A 187 2.62 20.05 15.25
CA GLN A 187 3.63 21.10 15.34
C GLN A 187 3.57 21.87 16.67
N ASN A 188 2.46 21.76 17.41
CA ASN A 188 2.34 22.39 18.73
C ASN A 188 3.12 21.64 19.82
N ILE A 189 3.47 20.38 19.57
CA ILE A 189 4.33 19.58 20.45
C ILE A 189 5.75 19.59 19.88
N GLY A 190 6.61 20.41 20.48
CA GLY A 190 8.01 20.53 20.09
C GLY A 190 8.89 19.38 20.58
N GLY A 191 10.16 19.39 20.15
CA GLY A 191 11.17 18.37 20.50
C GLY A 191 11.66 17.62 19.27
N ASP A 192 12.75 16.86 19.43
CA ASP A 192 13.20 15.94 18.38
C ASP A 192 12.37 14.66 18.44
N LYS A 193 11.61 14.42 17.37
CA LYS A 193 10.69 13.29 17.25
C LYS A 193 11.31 12.22 16.32
N PRO A 194 11.08 10.92 16.59
CA PRO A 194 11.31 9.84 15.64
C PRO A 194 10.66 10.12 14.29
N LYS A 195 11.34 9.74 13.20
CA LYS A 195 10.93 10.10 11.83
C LYS A 195 10.69 8.85 11.01
N LEU A 196 9.51 8.75 10.40
CA LEU A 196 9.18 7.77 9.38
C LEU A 196 9.25 8.46 8.03
N PHE A 197 10.08 7.99 7.11
CA PHE A 197 10.11 8.47 5.73
C PHE A 197 9.57 7.39 4.81
N ILE A 198 8.63 7.74 3.95
CA ILE A 198 8.09 6.85 2.93
C ILE A 198 8.16 7.56 1.59
N ASN A 199 8.83 6.96 0.62
CA ASN A 199 8.77 7.41 -0.77
C ASN A 199 8.03 6.38 -1.64
N SER A 200 7.33 6.88 -2.64
CA SER A 200 6.56 6.07 -3.60
C SER A 200 6.74 6.58 -5.03
N ALA A 201 6.30 5.77 -6.00
CA ALA A 201 6.34 6.10 -7.43
C ALA A 201 7.75 6.47 -7.95
N ILE A 202 8.81 5.88 -7.40
CA ILE A 202 10.17 6.04 -7.94
C ILE A 202 10.32 5.37 -9.31
N HIS A 203 9.58 4.27 -9.54
CA HIS A 203 9.30 3.76 -10.87
C HIS A 203 7.89 4.18 -11.31
N ALA A 204 7.81 4.81 -12.48
CA ALA A 204 6.59 5.50 -12.90
C ALA A 204 5.36 4.59 -13.09
N ARG A 205 5.56 3.39 -13.63
CA ARG A 205 4.48 2.42 -13.93
C ARG A 205 3.84 1.76 -12.72
N GLU A 206 4.37 1.95 -11.52
CA GLU A 206 3.96 1.24 -10.31
C GLU A 206 2.78 1.96 -9.66
N TYR A 207 1.58 1.76 -10.19
CA TYR A 207 0.41 2.61 -9.92
C TYR A 207 -0.04 2.62 -8.47
N THR A 208 0.03 1.48 -7.79
CA THR A 208 -0.48 1.28 -6.42
C THR A 208 0.31 2.01 -5.34
N THR A 209 1.51 2.50 -5.66
CA THR A 209 2.47 3.00 -4.67
C THR A 209 2.09 4.35 -4.08
N ALA A 210 1.87 5.38 -4.91
CA ALA A 210 1.48 6.71 -4.46
C ALA A 210 0.10 6.76 -3.79
N PRO A 211 -0.95 6.07 -4.30
CA PRO A 211 -2.26 6.02 -3.66
C PRO A 211 -2.23 5.40 -2.26
N LEU A 212 -1.45 4.34 -2.03
CA LEU A 212 -1.29 3.77 -0.69
C LEU A 212 -0.65 4.77 0.27
N ASN A 213 0.38 5.47 -0.20
CA ASN A 213 1.10 6.47 0.58
C ASN A 213 0.18 7.67 0.95
N LEU A 214 -0.66 8.10 0.00
CA LEU A 214 -1.66 9.14 0.22
C LEU A 214 -2.80 8.69 1.16
N ALA A 215 -3.28 7.46 1.01
CA ALA A 215 -4.30 6.90 1.91
C ALA A 215 -3.80 6.82 3.36
N PHE A 216 -2.51 6.52 3.57
CA PHE A 216 -1.91 6.57 4.88
C PHE A 216 -1.83 7.99 5.45
N ALA A 217 -1.56 9.00 4.59
CA ALA A 217 -1.63 10.41 4.99
C ALA A 217 -3.04 10.77 5.50
N ASN A 218 -4.08 10.39 4.75
CA ASN A 218 -5.48 10.64 5.10
C ASN A 218 -5.87 9.95 6.41
N TRP A 219 -5.52 8.67 6.58
CA TRP A 219 -5.78 7.94 7.83
C TRP A 219 -5.21 8.67 9.06
N LEU A 220 -4.00 9.24 8.95
CA LEU A 220 -3.37 9.98 10.05
C LEU A 220 -4.09 11.29 10.36
N VAL A 221 -4.41 12.11 9.35
CA VAL A 221 -4.99 13.44 9.58
C VAL A 221 -6.48 13.37 9.91
N ASP A 222 -7.23 12.46 9.29
CA ASP A 222 -8.66 12.25 9.56
C ASP A 222 -8.87 11.57 10.91
N GLY A 223 -7.93 10.73 11.33
CA GLY A 223 -7.92 10.06 12.63
C GLY A 223 -7.44 10.94 13.79
N TYR A 224 -6.87 12.13 13.55
CA TYR A 224 -6.33 12.95 14.62
C TYR A 224 -7.46 13.52 15.52
N GLY A 225 -7.45 13.14 16.80
CA GLY A 225 -8.46 13.48 17.81
C GLY A 225 -9.62 12.50 17.92
N THR A 226 -9.73 11.53 17.00
CA THR A 226 -10.82 10.54 16.95
C THR A 226 -10.33 9.09 17.02
N ASN A 227 -9.13 8.83 16.47
CA ASN A 227 -8.39 7.59 16.61
C ASN A 227 -7.17 7.81 17.52
N ALA A 228 -7.10 7.06 18.61
CA ALA A 228 -6.06 7.23 19.62
C ALA A 228 -4.65 6.94 19.05
N ASP A 229 -4.52 5.92 18.20
CA ASP A 229 -3.25 5.57 17.56
C ASP A 229 -2.76 6.66 16.61
N ALA A 230 -3.61 7.13 15.67
CA ALA A 230 -3.27 8.23 14.78
C ALA A 230 -2.87 9.50 15.56
N THR A 231 -3.58 9.79 16.64
CA THR A 231 -3.35 10.98 17.48
C THR A 231 -1.98 10.93 18.13
N TRP A 232 -1.65 9.85 18.87
CA TRP A 232 -0.36 9.80 19.55
C TRP A 232 0.80 9.67 18.57
N ILE A 233 0.61 9.03 17.42
CA ILE A 233 1.60 8.99 16.35
C ILE A 233 1.95 10.42 15.91
N LEU A 234 0.97 11.25 15.57
CA LEU A 234 1.23 12.64 15.15
C LEU A 234 1.78 13.50 16.29
N ASP A 235 1.37 13.25 17.53
CA ASP A 235 1.89 13.96 18.69
C ASP A 235 3.37 13.68 18.95
N HIS A 236 3.81 12.44 18.76
CA HIS A 236 5.12 11.98 19.22
C HIS A 236 6.12 11.62 18.10
N HIS A 237 5.67 11.49 16.85
CA HIS A 237 6.49 11.16 15.68
C HIS A 237 6.32 12.20 14.56
N GLU A 238 7.25 12.19 13.60
CA GLU A 238 7.12 12.87 12.31
C GLU A 238 6.98 11.82 11.20
N VAL A 239 5.96 11.98 10.37
CA VAL A 239 5.72 11.13 9.19
C VAL A 239 5.98 11.98 7.95
N HIS A 240 6.91 11.56 7.10
CA HIS A 240 7.35 12.28 5.91
C HIS A 240 7.03 11.45 4.68
N LEU A 241 6.18 11.95 3.80
CA LEU A 241 5.65 11.20 2.66
C LEU A 241 6.04 11.88 1.34
N MET A 242 6.96 11.28 0.59
CA MET A 242 7.25 11.67 -0.79
C MET A 242 6.34 10.88 -1.72
N LEU A 243 5.19 11.48 -2.07
CA LEU A 243 4.13 10.79 -2.81
C LEU A 243 4.54 10.47 -4.26
N GLN A 244 5.23 11.40 -4.92
CA GLN A 244 5.68 11.27 -6.31
C GLN A 244 7.20 11.49 -6.41
N ALA A 245 7.99 10.41 -6.34
CA ALA A 245 9.44 10.49 -6.48
C ALA A 245 9.92 10.66 -7.94
N ASN A 246 9.08 10.33 -8.93
CA ASN A 246 9.41 10.41 -10.36
C ASN A 246 8.24 10.99 -11.19
N PRO A 247 7.83 12.24 -10.92
CA PRO A 247 6.58 12.80 -11.44
C PRO A 247 6.57 12.95 -12.97
N ASP A 248 7.68 13.37 -13.59
CA ASP A 248 7.76 13.52 -15.06
C ASP A 248 7.46 12.21 -15.79
N ALA A 249 8.02 11.11 -15.30
CA ALA A 249 7.82 9.80 -15.89
C ALA A 249 6.48 9.20 -15.51
N ARG A 250 5.95 9.50 -14.31
CA ARG A 250 4.58 9.12 -13.93
C ARG A 250 3.57 9.63 -14.95
N LYS A 251 3.73 10.86 -15.46
CA LYS A 251 2.90 11.37 -16.57
C LYS A 251 2.98 10.52 -17.83
N GLN A 252 4.13 9.93 -18.15
CA GLN A 252 4.23 8.99 -19.26
C GLN A 252 3.46 7.69 -18.95
N ALA A 253 3.58 7.19 -17.72
CA ALA A 253 2.89 5.97 -17.30
C ALA A 253 1.36 6.12 -17.35
N GLU A 254 0.82 7.24 -16.86
CA GLU A 254 -0.62 7.56 -16.86
C GLU A 254 -1.24 7.54 -18.28
N THR A 255 -0.42 7.60 -19.34
CA THR A 255 -0.88 7.43 -20.72
C THR A 255 -1.01 5.97 -21.17
N GLY A 256 -0.92 5.01 -20.24
CA GLY A 256 -1.02 3.57 -20.49
C GLY A 256 0.28 2.92 -21.00
N ILE A 257 1.37 3.67 -21.09
CA ILE A 257 2.71 3.17 -21.46
C ILE A 257 3.38 2.62 -20.20
N SER A 258 3.96 1.41 -20.25
CA SER A 258 4.64 0.78 -19.11
C SER A 258 6.01 1.41 -18.80
N TRP A 259 6.03 2.72 -18.56
CA TRP A 259 7.24 3.51 -18.34
C TRP A 259 7.83 3.30 -16.94
N ARG A 260 9.11 2.95 -16.85
CA ARG A 260 9.77 2.67 -15.56
C ARG A 260 10.68 3.80 -15.07
N LYS A 261 11.65 4.19 -15.90
CA LYS A 261 12.78 5.09 -15.56
C LYS A 261 12.34 6.54 -15.42
N ASN A 262 13.23 7.47 -15.07
CA ASN A 262 12.91 8.90 -15.15
C ASN A 262 12.72 9.37 -16.62
N ALA A 263 12.34 10.63 -16.82
CA ALA A 263 12.05 11.16 -18.16
C ALA A 263 13.31 11.60 -18.95
N ASN A 264 14.51 11.39 -18.42
CA ASN A 264 15.75 11.96 -18.94
C ASN A 264 16.04 11.56 -20.40
N GLN A 265 15.88 12.53 -21.31
CA GLN A 265 16.02 12.35 -22.75
C GLN A 265 17.47 12.29 -23.26
N ASN A 266 18.47 12.40 -22.38
CA ASN A 266 19.87 12.24 -22.75
C ASN A 266 20.30 10.78 -22.93
N TYR A 267 19.46 9.82 -22.50
CA TYR A 267 19.77 8.40 -22.52
C TYR A 267 18.81 7.65 -23.45
N CYS A 268 19.31 6.68 -24.22
CA CYS A 268 18.50 5.88 -25.15
C CYS A 268 17.75 6.68 -26.24
N GLY A 269 18.21 7.89 -26.57
CA GLY A 269 17.59 8.73 -27.58
C GLY A 269 16.30 9.41 -27.10
N SER A 270 16.12 10.66 -27.50
CA SER A 270 15.10 11.53 -26.94
C SER A 270 13.66 11.10 -27.21
N THR A 271 13.43 10.30 -28.26
CA THR A 271 12.10 9.84 -28.66
C THR A 271 11.80 8.40 -28.23
N SER A 272 12.69 7.75 -27.47
CA SER A 272 12.51 6.36 -27.05
C SER A 272 11.61 6.24 -25.82
N ASN A 273 10.76 5.20 -25.79
CA ASN A 273 10.01 4.79 -24.59
C ASN A 273 10.90 4.16 -23.50
N ARG A 274 12.18 3.91 -23.82
CA ARG A 274 13.18 3.34 -22.90
C ARG A 274 14.25 4.35 -22.48
N ARG A 275 14.02 5.66 -22.68
CA ARG A 275 14.92 6.72 -22.19
C ARG A 275 14.88 6.84 -20.66
N GLY A 276 15.78 7.65 -20.11
CA GLY A 276 15.93 7.81 -18.67
C GLY A 276 16.92 6.86 -18.02
N ALA A 277 17.17 7.09 -16.74
CA ALA A 277 17.90 6.21 -15.83
C ALA A 277 16.94 5.60 -14.80
N ASP A 278 17.24 4.38 -14.36
CA ASP A 278 16.56 3.72 -13.26
C ASP A 278 16.99 4.42 -11.96
N LEU A 279 16.07 5.19 -11.37
CA LEU A 279 16.34 5.98 -10.16
C LEU A 279 16.73 5.08 -8.99
N ASN A 280 16.15 3.88 -8.87
CA ASN A 280 16.50 2.91 -7.83
C ASN A 280 17.73 2.05 -8.21
N ARG A 281 18.53 2.48 -9.20
CA ARG A 281 19.91 2.03 -9.44
C ARG A 281 20.92 3.18 -9.44
N ASN A 282 20.45 4.41 -9.22
CA ASN A 282 21.26 5.61 -9.38
C ASN A 282 21.83 6.14 -8.05
N PHE A 283 21.35 5.68 -6.89
CA PHE A 283 21.79 6.21 -5.60
C PHE A 283 23.29 6.09 -5.39
N SER A 284 23.87 7.09 -4.72
CA SER A 284 25.32 7.24 -4.63
C SER A 284 26.02 6.14 -3.82
N PHE A 285 25.38 5.68 -2.74
CA PHE A 285 25.91 4.61 -1.91
C PHE A 285 25.83 3.26 -2.64
N THR A 286 26.93 2.50 -2.65
CA THR A 286 27.06 1.20 -3.32
C THR A 286 26.77 1.19 -4.84
N TRP A 287 26.75 2.34 -5.51
CA TRP A 287 26.50 2.41 -6.96
C TRP A 287 27.45 1.50 -7.75
N ASN A 288 26.88 0.62 -8.60
CA ASN A 288 27.61 -0.38 -9.39
C ASN A 288 28.55 -1.29 -8.56
N ILE A 289 28.30 -1.49 -7.26
CA ILE A 289 29.14 -2.35 -6.42
C ILE A 289 29.14 -3.82 -6.90
N THR A 290 28.10 -4.23 -7.61
CA THR A 290 27.98 -5.59 -8.16
C THR A 290 28.72 -5.78 -9.49
N ASN A 291 29.44 -4.76 -9.99
CA ASN A 291 30.15 -4.79 -11.27
C ASN A 291 29.23 -5.18 -12.45
N GLY A 292 28.07 -4.53 -12.51
CA GLY A 292 27.11 -4.71 -13.60
C GLY A 292 26.20 -5.92 -13.53
N GLN A 293 26.15 -6.62 -12.38
CA GLN A 293 25.21 -7.73 -12.18
C GLN A 293 23.84 -7.27 -11.69
N GLY A 294 23.78 -6.18 -10.89
CA GLY A 294 22.54 -5.66 -10.32
C GLY A 294 21.95 -4.44 -11.01
N SER A 295 22.69 -3.84 -11.93
CA SER A 295 22.21 -2.81 -12.84
C SER A 295 23.00 -2.80 -14.15
N SER A 296 22.49 -2.09 -15.15
CA SER A 296 23.07 -2.05 -16.50
C SER A 296 23.82 -0.75 -16.79
N GLY A 297 24.90 -0.86 -17.57
CA GLY A 297 25.59 0.30 -18.15
C GLY A 297 25.04 0.72 -19.52
N SER A 298 24.10 -0.05 -20.09
CA SER A 298 23.47 0.26 -21.38
C SER A 298 22.31 1.21 -21.18
N GLN A 299 22.36 2.37 -21.83
CA GLN A 299 21.36 3.44 -21.68
C GLN A 299 19.92 3.01 -21.98
N CYS A 300 19.74 2.04 -22.89
CA CYS A 300 18.43 1.54 -23.29
C CYS A 300 17.90 0.39 -22.44
N ASN A 301 18.66 -0.05 -21.43
CA ASN A 301 18.20 -1.07 -20.50
C ASN A 301 17.30 -0.44 -19.42
N ASP A 302 16.30 -1.20 -18.95
CA ASP A 302 15.36 -0.75 -17.92
C ASP A 302 16.01 -0.55 -16.56
N THR A 303 17.17 -1.17 -16.33
CA THR A 303 18.01 -1.00 -15.13
C THR A 303 19.24 -0.13 -15.39
N TYR A 304 19.18 0.78 -16.37
CA TYR A 304 20.29 1.70 -16.65
C TYR A 304 20.57 2.58 -15.43
N ARG A 305 21.73 2.39 -14.80
CA ARG A 305 22.09 3.00 -13.52
C ARG A 305 22.47 4.49 -13.56
N GLY A 306 22.36 5.12 -14.73
CA GLY A 306 22.91 6.46 -14.99
C GLY A 306 24.42 6.44 -15.31
N PRO A 307 24.98 7.58 -15.73
CA PRO A 307 26.40 7.71 -16.08
C PRO A 307 27.33 7.78 -14.87
N SER A 308 26.82 8.13 -13.69
CA SER A 308 27.57 8.28 -12.44
C SER A 308 26.65 8.11 -11.22
N PRO A 309 27.18 7.82 -10.02
CA PRO A 309 26.39 7.82 -8.78
C PRO A 309 25.69 9.16 -8.56
N GLY A 310 24.41 9.13 -8.20
CA GLY A 310 23.57 10.29 -7.91
C GLY A 310 23.46 11.26 -9.09
N SER A 311 23.49 10.77 -10.34
CA SER A 311 23.45 11.64 -11.52
C SER A 311 22.10 12.30 -11.76
N GLU A 312 21.01 11.67 -11.33
CA GLU A 312 19.65 12.15 -11.61
C GLU A 312 19.17 13.11 -10.51
N PRO A 313 18.50 14.22 -10.88
CA PRO A 313 18.05 15.22 -9.90
C PRO A 313 17.01 14.66 -8.92
N GLU A 314 16.15 13.73 -9.36
CA GLU A 314 15.20 13.05 -8.49
C GLU A 314 15.92 12.22 -7.41
N THR A 315 16.93 11.44 -7.81
CA THR A 315 17.76 10.67 -6.88
C THR A 315 18.47 11.59 -5.89
N GLN A 316 19.02 12.72 -6.36
CA GLN A 316 19.68 13.73 -5.51
C GLN A 316 18.73 14.33 -4.47
N ALA A 317 17.47 14.57 -4.83
CA ALA A 317 16.46 15.06 -3.91
C ALA A 317 16.20 14.06 -2.78
N ILE A 318 15.98 12.78 -3.11
CA ILE A 318 15.72 11.71 -2.14
C ILE A 318 16.90 11.53 -1.18
N GLU A 319 18.13 11.38 -1.70
CA GLU A 319 19.29 11.13 -0.83
C GLU A 319 19.63 12.34 0.06
N ARG A 320 19.46 13.56 -0.45
CA ARG A 320 19.66 14.78 0.34
C ARG A 320 18.62 14.88 1.44
N TYR A 321 17.37 14.55 1.13
CA TYR A 321 16.30 14.58 2.10
C TYR A 321 16.51 13.52 3.19
N ALA A 322 16.81 12.27 2.84
CA ALA A 322 17.13 11.22 3.81
C ALA A 322 18.28 11.62 4.75
N ARG A 323 19.37 12.18 4.22
CA ARG A 323 20.50 12.72 5.02
C ARG A 323 20.15 13.93 5.87
N SER A 324 19.06 14.64 5.56
CA SER A 324 18.57 15.75 6.37
C SER A 324 17.74 15.28 7.57
N LEU A 325 17.13 14.09 7.49
CA LEU A 325 16.31 13.52 8.55
C LEU A 325 17.14 12.85 9.64
N TRP A 326 18.24 12.19 9.27
CA TRP A 326 19.03 11.37 10.19
C TRP A 326 20.53 11.57 10.07
N PRO A 327 21.27 11.55 11.19
CA PRO A 327 22.71 11.44 11.16
C PRO A 327 23.15 10.00 10.80
N ASP A 328 24.39 9.85 10.34
CA ASP A 328 25.03 8.53 10.29
C ASP A 328 25.17 7.97 11.71
N SER A 329 24.46 6.86 11.96
CA SER A 329 24.41 6.18 13.25
C SER A 329 25.30 4.93 13.29
N ARG A 330 26.02 4.61 12.20
CA ARG A 330 26.96 3.47 12.15
C ARG A 330 28.38 3.91 12.48
N GLY A 331 29.28 2.94 12.61
CA GLY A 331 30.71 3.19 12.69
C GLY A 331 31.34 3.44 11.30
N PRO A 332 32.63 3.80 11.25
CA PRO A 332 33.31 4.20 10.01
C PRO A 332 33.44 3.08 8.96
N ASN A 333 33.19 1.81 9.32
CA ASN A 333 33.26 0.70 8.38
C ASN A 333 31.88 0.36 7.81
N GLN A 334 31.86 -0.15 6.58
CA GLN A 334 30.63 -0.57 5.89
C GLN A 334 29.85 -1.67 6.64
N ASN A 335 30.53 -2.47 7.45
CA ASN A 335 29.92 -3.57 8.22
C ASN A 335 29.70 -3.23 9.71
N ASP A 336 29.84 -1.96 10.10
CA ASP A 336 29.53 -1.56 11.47
C ASP A 336 28.00 -1.50 11.65
N ALA A 337 27.49 -2.13 12.70
CA ALA A 337 26.09 -2.07 13.06
C ALA A 337 25.74 -0.71 13.66
N ALA A 338 24.54 -0.21 13.34
CA ALA A 338 23.96 0.90 14.08
C ALA A 338 23.58 0.41 15.50
N PRO A 339 23.61 1.27 16.53
CA PRO A 339 23.02 0.95 17.83
C PRO A 339 21.57 0.49 17.66
N ARG A 340 21.13 -0.51 18.43
CA ARG A 340 19.72 -0.97 18.38
C ARG A 340 18.72 0.12 18.80
N THR A 341 19.20 1.16 19.47
CA THR A 341 18.41 2.36 19.83
C THR A 341 18.33 3.39 18.70
N THR A 342 18.90 3.12 17.52
CA THR A 342 18.79 4.01 16.36
C THR A 342 17.33 4.18 15.99
N SER A 343 16.86 5.42 15.94
CA SER A 343 15.49 5.78 15.64
C SER A 343 15.35 6.11 14.16
N GLY A 344 14.21 5.76 13.58
CA GLY A 344 13.86 6.07 12.20
C GLY A 344 13.65 4.84 11.34
N ILE A 345 12.71 4.98 10.40
CA ILE A 345 12.42 3.98 9.39
C ILE A 345 12.33 4.69 8.03
N HIS A 346 12.91 4.09 7.00
CA HIS A 346 12.69 4.45 5.60
C HIS A 346 12.01 3.30 4.85
N ILE A 347 10.89 3.56 4.19
CA ILE A 347 10.20 2.58 3.34
C ILE A 347 10.13 3.13 1.91
N ASP A 348 10.67 2.37 0.94
CA ASP A 348 10.49 2.62 -0.49
C ASP A 348 9.39 1.69 -1.02
N ILE A 349 8.24 2.26 -1.39
CA ILE A 349 7.09 1.49 -1.86
C ILE A 349 7.15 1.32 -3.38
N HIS A 350 7.22 0.08 -3.79
CA HIS A 350 7.26 -0.40 -5.16
C HIS A 350 6.05 -1.26 -5.52
N SER A 351 5.88 -1.56 -6.81
CA SER A 351 5.07 -2.69 -7.25
C SER A 351 5.76 -3.41 -8.42
N TYR A 352 5.69 -4.73 -8.53
CA TYR A 352 4.89 -5.67 -7.77
C TYR A 352 5.70 -6.92 -7.47
N SER A 353 5.19 -7.79 -6.58
CA SER A 353 5.60 -9.19 -6.37
C SER A 353 5.10 -9.75 -5.03
N GLU A 354 4.39 -8.97 -4.21
CA GLU A 354 3.95 -9.32 -2.86
C GLU A 354 5.15 -9.64 -1.95
N LEU A 355 6.10 -8.69 -1.84
CA LEU A 355 7.33 -8.84 -1.07
C LEU A 355 7.51 -7.74 -0.02
N VAL A 356 8.14 -8.11 1.10
CA VAL A 356 8.76 -7.18 2.04
C VAL A 356 10.25 -7.46 2.07
N LEU A 357 11.04 -6.49 1.62
CA LEU A 357 12.48 -6.63 1.40
C LEU A 357 13.28 -5.79 2.39
N TRP A 358 14.42 -6.31 2.84
CA TRP A 358 15.40 -5.58 3.65
C TRP A 358 16.84 -5.77 3.15
N PRO A 359 17.75 -4.83 3.46
CA PRO A 359 19.15 -4.90 3.04
C PRO A 359 19.85 -6.21 3.43
N TRP A 360 20.81 -6.69 2.63
CA TRP A 360 21.35 -6.07 1.42
C TRP A 360 20.78 -6.63 0.12
N GLY A 361 20.69 -5.78 -0.89
CA GLY A 361 20.45 -6.18 -2.27
C GLY A 361 21.68 -6.68 -3.03
N SER A 362 22.88 -6.27 -2.62
CA SER A 362 24.12 -6.51 -3.37
C SER A 362 24.88 -7.79 -2.97
N THR A 363 24.60 -8.34 -1.79
CA THR A 363 25.28 -9.52 -1.26
C THR A 363 24.34 -10.40 -0.42
N ARG A 364 24.62 -11.70 -0.37
CA ARG A 364 23.93 -12.69 0.49
C ARG A 364 24.44 -12.68 1.92
N SER A 365 25.52 -11.94 2.20
CA SER A 365 25.92 -11.67 3.57
C SER A 365 24.81 -10.89 4.25
N GLN A 366 24.47 -11.29 5.47
CA GLN A 366 23.50 -10.59 6.28
C GLN A 366 24.02 -9.18 6.61
N ALA A 367 23.10 -8.21 6.68
CA ALA A 367 23.38 -6.89 7.18
C ALA A 367 23.84 -6.90 8.65
N PRO A 368 24.66 -5.93 9.10
CA PRO A 368 25.09 -5.86 10.50
C PRO A 368 23.96 -5.88 11.54
N ASN A 369 22.80 -5.25 11.24
CA ASN A 369 21.57 -5.27 12.05
C ASN A 369 20.55 -6.29 11.49
N GLY A 370 21.00 -7.26 10.71
CA GLY A 370 20.12 -8.05 9.86
C GLY A 370 19.16 -8.97 10.61
N SER A 371 19.42 -9.34 11.86
CA SER A 371 18.44 -10.08 12.69
C SER A 371 17.26 -9.19 13.03
N ASP A 372 17.54 -7.98 13.51
CA ASP A 372 16.51 -7.01 13.89
C ASP A 372 15.72 -6.54 12.65
N LEU A 373 16.42 -6.34 11.52
CA LEU A 373 15.76 -6.03 10.24
C LEU A 373 14.81 -7.14 9.78
N GLN A 374 15.23 -8.39 9.95
CA GLN A 374 14.43 -9.56 9.59
C GLN A 374 13.19 -9.70 10.47
N SER A 375 13.29 -9.52 11.79
CA SER A 375 12.14 -9.57 12.70
C SER A 375 11.09 -8.52 12.31
N LEU A 376 11.51 -7.27 12.09
CA LEU A 376 10.61 -6.20 11.64
C LEU A 376 10.05 -6.43 10.23
N GLY A 377 10.86 -6.94 9.29
CA GLY A 377 10.36 -7.30 7.95
C GLY A 377 9.27 -8.38 7.99
N ARG A 378 9.38 -9.33 8.91
CA ARG A 378 8.35 -10.36 9.14
C ARG A 378 7.10 -9.84 9.85
N LYS A 379 7.23 -8.83 10.72
CA LYS A 379 6.07 -8.10 11.30
C LYS A 379 5.30 -7.38 10.20
N PHE A 380 5.97 -6.62 9.34
CA PHE A 380 5.30 -5.98 8.21
C PHE A 380 4.59 -6.99 7.31
N ALA A 381 5.28 -8.06 6.97
CA ALA A 381 4.75 -9.14 6.14
C ALA A 381 3.59 -9.92 6.79
N PHE A 382 3.39 -9.80 8.11
CA PHE A 382 2.25 -10.43 8.79
C PHE A 382 0.93 -9.79 8.36
N PHE A 383 0.90 -8.45 8.29
CA PHE A 383 -0.31 -7.70 7.95
C PHE A 383 -0.76 -7.94 6.50
N ASN A 384 0.18 -7.93 5.55
CA ASN A 384 -0.15 -8.05 4.13
C ASN A 384 0.05 -9.45 3.53
N GLY A 385 0.48 -10.42 4.34
CA GLY A 385 0.73 -11.79 3.87
C GLY A 385 1.88 -11.92 2.86
N TYR A 386 2.65 -10.85 2.61
CA TYR A 386 3.71 -10.84 1.61
C TYR A 386 4.90 -11.71 2.02
N SER A 387 5.74 -12.11 1.06
CA SER A 387 6.92 -12.90 1.37
C SER A 387 8.03 -12.00 1.91
N PRO A 388 8.49 -12.19 3.16
CA PRO A 388 9.60 -11.42 3.71
C PRO A 388 10.94 -12.00 3.24
N GLU A 389 11.82 -11.23 2.61
CA GLU A 389 13.17 -11.70 2.28
C GLU A 389 14.24 -10.61 2.29
N GLN A 390 15.51 -10.99 2.48
CA GLN A 390 16.61 -10.07 2.18
C GLN A 390 16.58 -9.73 0.69
N SER A 391 16.80 -8.46 0.32
CA SER A 391 16.62 -7.92 -1.04
C SER A 391 17.34 -8.75 -2.14
N ILE A 392 18.56 -9.26 -1.90
CA ILE A 392 19.26 -10.13 -2.87
C ILE A 392 18.55 -11.47 -3.14
N GLY A 393 17.63 -11.86 -2.25
CA GLY A 393 16.74 -13.00 -2.44
C GLY A 393 15.98 -12.90 -3.75
N LEU A 394 15.58 -11.69 -4.16
CA LEU A 394 14.96 -11.39 -5.43
C LEU A 394 15.99 -11.52 -6.56
N TYR A 395 16.89 -10.54 -6.69
CA TYR A 395 18.09 -10.61 -7.53
C TYR A 395 19.12 -9.59 -7.01
N ALA A 396 20.36 -9.67 -7.48
CA ALA A 396 21.38 -8.71 -7.07
C ALA A 396 20.96 -7.28 -7.46
N THR A 397 21.07 -6.31 -6.56
CA THR A 397 20.81 -4.89 -6.84
C THR A 397 21.94 -4.03 -6.29
N ASP A 398 22.08 -2.82 -6.84
CA ASP A 398 23.01 -1.80 -6.35
C ASP A 398 22.47 -0.38 -6.63
N GLY A 399 23.01 0.60 -5.90
CA GLY A 399 22.60 2.00 -6.05
C GLY A 399 21.12 2.21 -5.74
N THR A 400 20.61 1.55 -4.69
CA THR A 400 19.21 1.59 -4.26
C THR A 400 18.98 2.59 -3.11
N SER A 401 17.74 3.01 -2.91
CA SER A 401 17.31 3.96 -1.86
C SER A 401 17.56 3.42 -0.44
N ASP A 402 17.24 2.15 -0.21
CA ASP A 402 17.44 1.42 1.04
C ASP A 402 18.93 1.33 1.42
N ALA A 403 19.82 1.24 0.42
CA ALA A 403 21.27 1.20 0.63
C ALA A 403 21.82 2.53 1.15
N VAL A 404 21.25 3.68 0.78
CA VAL A 404 21.60 4.97 1.42
C VAL A 404 21.09 5.00 2.85
N SER A 405 19.80 4.69 3.07
CA SER A 405 19.21 4.88 4.40
C SER A 405 19.75 3.91 5.44
N TYR A 406 19.83 2.62 5.12
CA TYR A 406 20.46 1.65 6.01
C TYR A 406 21.98 1.65 5.86
N GLY A 407 22.47 1.52 4.64
CA GLY A 407 23.87 1.25 4.41
C GLY A 407 24.80 2.43 4.60
N GLU A 408 24.32 3.67 4.40
CA GLU A 408 25.04 4.88 4.75
C GLU A 408 24.70 5.33 6.17
N LEU A 409 23.41 5.42 6.54
CA LEU A 409 22.99 6.08 7.79
C LEU A 409 22.70 5.14 8.97
N GLY A 410 22.51 3.84 8.74
CA GLY A 410 22.14 2.87 9.77
C GLY A 410 20.68 2.89 10.20
N VAL A 411 19.82 3.59 9.44
CA VAL A 411 18.39 3.68 9.69
C VAL A 411 17.70 2.42 9.15
N ALA A 412 16.71 1.88 9.85
CA ALA A 412 15.99 0.70 9.38
C ALA A 412 15.33 1.00 8.03
N ALA A 413 15.67 0.24 6.98
CA ALA A 413 15.20 0.51 5.63
C ALA A 413 14.56 -0.72 5.00
N TYR A 414 13.46 -0.52 4.28
CA TYR A 414 12.67 -1.58 3.67
C TYR A 414 12.19 -1.19 2.28
N THR A 415 11.94 -2.19 1.46
CA THR A 415 11.23 -2.07 0.19
C THR A 415 9.98 -2.93 0.23
N PHE A 416 8.82 -2.37 -0.08
CA PHE A 416 7.57 -3.12 -0.23
C PHE A 416 7.26 -3.28 -1.72
N GLU A 417 6.97 -4.49 -2.18
CA GLU A 417 6.57 -4.77 -3.57
C GLU A 417 5.09 -5.15 -3.60
N LEU A 418 4.22 -4.18 -3.87
CA LEU A 418 2.76 -4.32 -3.75
C LEU A 418 2.14 -5.16 -4.86
N GLY A 419 1.16 -6.00 -4.53
CA GLY A 419 0.28 -6.64 -5.51
C GLY A 419 0.98 -7.49 -6.57
N THR A 420 0.35 -7.61 -7.74
CA THR A 420 0.72 -8.60 -8.77
C THR A 420 0.88 -8.03 -10.19
N ALA A 421 0.69 -6.72 -10.37
CA ALA A 421 0.83 -6.03 -11.64
C ALA A 421 1.28 -4.58 -11.45
N PHE A 422 2.01 -4.03 -12.43
CA PHE A 422 2.37 -2.60 -12.43
C PHE A 422 1.12 -1.71 -12.52
N PHE A 423 0.23 -2.04 -13.46
CA PHE A 423 -1.08 -1.42 -13.62
C PHE A 423 -2.16 -2.29 -12.97
N GLN A 424 -2.14 -2.34 -11.64
CA GLN A 424 -3.06 -3.16 -10.87
C GLN A 424 -4.51 -2.70 -11.04
N ARG A 425 -5.45 -3.65 -11.14
CA ARG A 425 -6.89 -3.34 -11.20
C ARG A 425 -7.36 -2.64 -9.93
N CYS A 426 -8.24 -1.66 -10.08
CA CYS A 426 -8.83 -0.92 -8.96
C CYS A 426 -9.45 -1.81 -7.90
N SER A 427 -10.26 -2.81 -8.28
CA SER A 427 -10.86 -3.71 -7.30
C SER A 427 -9.84 -4.51 -6.49
N THR A 428 -8.72 -4.93 -7.09
CA THR A 428 -7.65 -5.58 -6.33
C THR A 428 -6.95 -4.59 -5.40
N TYR A 429 -6.75 -3.35 -5.84
CA TYR A 429 -6.17 -2.34 -4.97
C TYR A 429 -7.06 -2.07 -3.75
N THR A 430 -8.32 -1.71 -3.99
CA THR A 430 -9.28 -1.35 -2.95
C THR A 430 -9.57 -2.50 -1.97
N ASN A 431 -9.77 -3.71 -2.49
CA ASN A 431 -10.28 -4.81 -1.65
C ASN A 431 -9.18 -5.66 -1.01
N THR A 432 -7.93 -5.58 -1.50
CA THR A 432 -6.85 -6.42 -0.95
C THR A 432 -5.58 -5.62 -0.65
N ILE A 433 -5.05 -4.83 -1.60
CA ILE A 433 -3.73 -4.20 -1.38
C ILE A 433 -3.80 -3.08 -0.35
N LEU A 434 -4.78 -2.19 -0.46
CA LEU A 434 -4.94 -1.03 0.41
C LEU A 434 -5.15 -1.43 1.88
N PRO A 435 -6.20 -2.18 2.26
CA PRO A 435 -6.47 -2.47 3.68
C PRO A 435 -5.28 -3.17 4.36
N ASP A 436 -4.69 -4.15 3.69
CA ASP A 436 -3.59 -4.96 4.21
C ASP A 436 -2.29 -4.16 4.40
N ASN A 437 -1.93 -3.32 3.42
CA ASN A 437 -0.67 -2.57 3.48
C ASN A 437 -0.80 -1.28 4.31
N LEU A 438 -2.00 -0.71 4.45
CA LEU A 438 -2.24 0.41 5.34
C LEU A 438 -1.90 0.03 6.78
N GLU A 439 -2.34 -1.14 7.24
CA GLU A 439 -1.99 -1.67 8.58
C GLU A 439 -0.47 -1.84 8.77
N ALA A 440 0.25 -2.27 7.74
CA ALA A 440 1.72 -2.36 7.80
C ALA A 440 2.38 -0.97 7.95
N LEU A 441 1.86 0.07 7.29
CA LEU A 441 2.36 1.44 7.42
C LEU A 441 2.02 2.06 8.78
N ILE A 442 0.82 1.79 9.31
CA ILE A 442 0.43 2.15 10.68
C ILE A 442 1.40 1.50 11.67
N TYR A 443 1.68 0.20 11.52
CA TYR A 443 2.65 -0.50 12.36
C TYR A 443 4.04 0.15 12.30
N ALA A 444 4.51 0.51 11.10
CA ALA A 444 5.79 1.22 10.93
C ALA A 444 5.82 2.53 11.73
N ALA A 445 4.75 3.32 11.66
CA ALA A 445 4.64 4.57 12.40
C ALA A 445 4.57 4.37 13.91
N LYS A 446 4.05 3.24 14.39
CA LYS A 446 4.04 2.92 15.83
C LYS A 446 5.43 2.57 16.36
N VAL A 447 6.26 1.86 15.58
CA VAL A 447 7.56 1.33 16.07
C VAL A 447 8.79 2.16 15.71
N VAL A 448 8.61 3.24 14.94
CA VAL A 448 9.69 4.09 14.40
C VAL A 448 10.67 4.67 15.44
N ARG A 449 10.27 4.76 16.71
CA ARG A 449 11.14 5.19 17.81
C ARG A 449 12.33 4.25 18.03
N THR A 450 12.11 2.95 18.03
CA THR A 450 13.12 1.92 18.32
C THR A 450 12.89 0.67 17.46
N PRO A 451 12.96 0.79 16.12
CA PRO A 451 12.58 -0.29 15.20
C PRO A 451 13.39 -1.57 15.38
N TYR A 452 14.66 -1.49 15.80
CA TYR A 452 15.50 -2.67 16.03
C TYR A 452 15.24 -3.42 17.35
N ILE A 453 14.32 -2.90 18.17
CA ILE A 453 13.99 -3.47 19.49
C ILE A 453 12.50 -3.80 19.54
N THR A 454 11.65 -2.79 19.33
CA THR A 454 10.20 -2.89 19.55
C THR A 454 9.53 -3.91 18.65
N SER A 455 10.04 -4.11 17.44
CA SER A 455 9.49 -5.08 16.50
C SER A 455 9.65 -6.54 16.90
N SER A 456 10.55 -6.82 17.85
CA SER A 456 10.77 -8.19 18.32
C SER A 456 9.87 -8.56 19.50
N GLY A 457 9.15 -7.60 20.08
CA GLY A 457 8.24 -7.86 21.19
C GLY A 457 6.77 -8.05 20.77
N PRO A 458 5.89 -8.27 21.76
CA PRO A 458 4.49 -8.61 21.51
C PRO A 458 3.63 -7.45 20.98
N ASP A 459 2.60 -7.77 20.21
CA ASP A 459 1.61 -6.76 19.79
C ASP A 459 0.33 -6.86 20.59
N ILE A 460 -0.25 -5.70 20.91
CA ILE A 460 -1.65 -5.64 21.38
C ILE A 460 -2.56 -5.91 20.18
N THR A 461 -3.25 -7.04 20.22
CA THR A 461 -4.12 -7.55 19.15
C THR A 461 -5.58 -7.15 19.31
N SER A 462 -5.98 -6.81 20.54
CA SER A 462 -7.28 -6.25 20.89
C SER A 462 -7.10 -5.36 22.12
N LEU A 463 -7.76 -4.21 22.14
CA LEU A 463 -7.77 -3.24 23.22
C LEU A 463 -9.20 -2.71 23.36
N ARG A 464 -9.82 -2.89 24.53
CA ARG A 464 -11.20 -2.50 24.76
C ARG A 464 -11.38 -1.88 26.14
N LEU A 465 -12.10 -0.76 26.18
CA LEU A 465 -12.72 -0.23 27.38
C LEU A 465 -14.19 -0.66 27.42
N ASP A 466 -14.72 -0.99 28.59
CA ASP A 466 -16.14 -1.31 28.74
C ASP A 466 -17.05 -0.07 28.59
N ALA A 467 -16.50 1.11 28.85
CA ALA A 467 -17.07 2.42 28.54
C ALA A 467 -15.97 3.41 28.12
N ASP A 468 -16.20 4.15 27.04
CA ASP A 468 -15.32 5.19 26.50
C ASP A 468 -15.63 6.59 27.05
N ILE A 469 -16.82 6.78 27.65
CA ILE A 469 -17.23 8.03 28.30
C ILE A 469 -17.81 7.75 29.69
N VAL A 470 -17.21 8.30 30.74
CA VAL A 470 -17.65 8.12 32.14
C VAL A 470 -17.57 9.41 32.96
N GLN A 471 -18.17 9.41 34.15
CA GLN A 471 -17.92 10.47 35.14
C GLN A 471 -16.64 10.20 35.92
N ALA A 472 -16.00 11.26 36.41
CA ALA A 472 -14.87 11.14 37.30
C ALA A 472 -15.23 10.33 38.56
N GLY A 473 -14.42 9.31 38.87
CA GLY A 473 -14.64 8.38 39.97
C GLY A 473 -15.38 7.09 39.60
N THR A 474 -15.88 6.97 38.37
CA THR A 474 -16.39 5.69 37.83
C THR A 474 -15.22 4.80 37.42
N SER A 475 -15.22 3.55 37.87
CA SER A 475 -14.27 2.54 37.40
C SER A 475 -14.57 2.14 35.96
N VAL A 476 -13.51 1.96 35.15
CA VAL A 476 -13.60 1.47 33.77
C VAL A 476 -12.79 0.20 33.65
N ASP A 477 -13.38 -0.85 33.08
CA ASP A 477 -12.70 -2.11 32.83
C ASP A 477 -11.94 -2.03 31.51
N LEU A 478 -10.63 -2.26 31.58
CA LEU A 478 -9.72 -2.40 30.45
C LEU A 478 -9.48 -3.88 30.20
N SER A 479 -9.80 -4.34 28.99
CA SER A 479 -9.53 -5.71 28.53
C SER A 479 -8.63 -5.67 27.30
N ILE A 480 -7.59 -6.51 27.29
CA ILE A 480 -6.65 -6.58 26.18
C ILE A 480 -6.40 -8.04 25.80
N ARG A 481 -6.06 -8.23 24.51
CA ARG A 481 -5.41 -9.45 24.03
C ARG A 481 -4.07 -9.08 23.43
N THR A 482 -3.00 -9.78 23.81
CA THR A 482 -1.65 -9.55 23.30
C THR A 482 -1.06 -10.83 22.72
N SER A 483 -0.19 -10.72 21.71
CA SER A 483 0.44 -11.87 21.08
C SER A 483 1.86 -11.57 20.60
N ASP A 484 2.79 -12.46 20.92
CA ASP A 484 4.14 -12.47 20.35
C ASP A 484 4.25 -13.31 19.06
N ALA A 485 3.11 -13.74 18.49
CA ALA A 485 3.08 -14.63 17.32
C ALA A 485 2.93 -13.92 15.96
N ARG A 486 2.81 -12.59 15.92
CA ARG A 486 2.47 -11.82 14.70
C ARG A 486 3.66 -11.64 13.74
N PHE A 487 4.20 -12.75 13.22
CA PHE A 487 5.28 -12.77 12.25
C PHE A 487 4.92 -13.63 11.03
N ASN A 488 5.21 -13.14 9.82
CA ASN A 488 5.12 -13.96 8.62
C ASN A 488 6.33 -14.89 8.51
N ASN A 489 6.06 -16.20 8.63
CA ASN A 489 7.08 -17.25 8.63
C ASN A 489 7.17 -18.00 7.27
N SER A 490 6.71 -17.39 6.17
CA SER A 490 6.78 -18.01 4.84
C SER A 490 8.22 -18.15 4.32
N ASN A 491 9.17 -17.38 4.86
CA ASN A 491 10.60 -17.47 4.56
C ASN A 491 11.45 -17.45 5.85
N GLY A 492 11.72 -18.65 6.36
CA GLY A 492 12.35 -18.88 7.66
C GLY A 492 11.38 -18.67 8.83
N ARG A 493 11.86 -18.82 10.07
CA ARG A 493 11.03 -18.76 11.27
C ARG A 493 11.53 -17.70 12.25
N GLU A 494 10.61 -16.94 12.83
CA GLU A 494 10.85 -16.08 13.98
C GLU A 494 10.58 -16.88 15.27
N PRO A 495 11.48 -16.82 16.27
CA PRO A 495 11.15 -17.34 17.59
C PRO A 495 10.05 -16.47 18.21
N THR A 496 9.06 -17.10 18.83
CA THR A 496 8.04 -16.44 19.66
C THR A 496 8.32 -16.75 21.12
N GLN A 497 7.92 -15.86 22.00
CA GLN A 497 8.16 -15.91 23.44
C GLN A 497 6.82 -15.87 24.17
N ASP A 498 6.78 -16.45 25.37
CA ASP A 498 5.63 -16.24 26.23
C ASP A 498 5.61 -14.78 26.70
N ILE A 499 4.41 -14.26 26.91
CA ILE A 499 4.22 -12.93 27.50
C ILE A 499 4.66 -13.00 28.95
N SER A 500 5.28 -11.95 29.47
CA SER A 500 5.71 -11.87 30.87
C SER A 500 5.08 -10.70 31.64
N ALA A 501 4.63 -9.66 30.94
CA ALA A 501 3.98 -8.51 31.57
C ALA A 501 3.13 -7.73 30.56
N VAL A 502 2.07 -7.08 31.06
CA VAL A 502 1.28 -6.10 30.32
C VAL A 502 1.03 -4.90 31.24
N GLU A 503 1.14 -3.69 30.70
CA GLU A 503 0.95 -2.46 31.47
C GLU A 503 0.25 -1.38 30.65
N TYR A 504 -0.47 -0.50 31.36
CA TYR A 504 -1.08 0.69 30.80
C TYR A 504 -0.59 1.98 31.45
N TYR A 505 -0.74 3.09 30.73
CA TYR A 505 -0.40 4.45 31.13
C TYR A 505 -1.54 5.39 30.78
N ILE A 506 -1.71 6.46 31.57
CA ILE A 506 -2.71 7.49 31.33
C ILE A 506 -1.97 8.79 30.95
N ASP A 507 -2.30 9.35 29.79
CA ASP A 507 -1.84 10.60 29.17
C ASP A 507 -0.33 10.73 28.86
N ILE A 508 0.54 10.19 29.71
CA ILE A 508 1.99 10.24 29.52
C ILE A 508 2.46 8.89 28.97
N PRO A 509 2.99 8.84 27.73
CA PRO A 509 3.39 7.58 27.11
C PRO A 509 4.61 6.95 27.79
N PRO A 510 4.82 5.63 27.65
CA PRO A 510 5.84 4.86 28.39
C PRO A 510 7.29 5.31 28.22
N TRP A 511 7.61 6.01 27.13
CA TRP A 511 8.97 6.51 26.86
C TRP A 511 9.23 7.91 27.45
N GLN A 512 8.21 8.57 27.98
CA GLN A 512 8.31 9.95 28.47
C GLN A 512 8.56 9.99 29.98
N SER A 513 9.39 10.94 30.42
CA SER A 513 9.65 11.16 31.84
C SER A 513 8.36 11.50 32.59
N GLY A 514 8.14 10.84 33.73
CA GLY A 514 6.93 11.00 34.55
C GLY A 514 5.80 10.02 34.22
N ALA A 515 5.98 9.16 33.20
CA ALA A 515 5.07 8.05 32.94
C ALA A 515 4.97 7.12 34.15
N VAL A 516 3.76 6.74 34.51
CA VAL A 516 3.48 5.81 35.61
C VAL A 516 2.90 4.53 35.02
N ALA A 517 3.65 3.43 35.12
CA ALA A 517 3.23 2.12 34.68
C ALA A 517 2.20 1.52 35.64
N ASN A 518 1.07 1.06 35.10
CA ASN A 518 0.04 0.33 35.84
C ASN A 518 -0.07 -1.10 35.28
N PRO A 519 0.26 -2.13 36.07
CA PRO A 519 0.24 -3.50 35.57
C PRO A 519 -1.20 -4.00 35.36
N LEU A 520 -1.40 -4.76 34.28
CA LEU A 520 -2.59 -5.59 34.10
C LEU A 520 -2.34 -6.97 34.74
N THR A 521 -3.43 -7.65 35.07
CA THR A 521 -3.39 -9.04 35.56
C THR A 521 -3.81 -9.95 34.41
N SER A 522 -3.13 -11.08 34.22
CA SER A 522 -3.60 -12.08 33.26
C SER A 522 -4.94 -12.68 33.72
N ASP A 523 -5.80 -12.98 32.77
CA ASP A 523 -7.16 -13.44 33.08
C ASP A 523 -7.19 -14.88 33.60
N ASP A 524 -6.17 -15.68 33.28
CA ASP A 524 -6.02 -17.07 33.74
C ASP A 524 -5.14 -17.23 35.00
N GLY A 525 -4.52 -16.14 35.46
CA GLY A 525 -3.70 -16.07 36.67
C GLY A 525 -2.18 -16.17 36.49
N SER A 526 -1.66 -16.44 35.29
CA SER A 526 -0.23 -16.26 34.97
C SER A 526 0.02 -15.71 33.56
N PHE A 527 1.15 -15.03 33.34
CA PHE A 527 1.64 -14.76 31.98
C PHE A 527 2.63 -15.86 31.62
N ASN A 528 2.21 -16.82 30.79
CA ASN A 528 2.99 -18.03 30.48
C ASN A 528 2.62 -18.66 29.13
N GLU A 529 1.94 -17.92 28.26
CA GLU A 529 1.66 -18.30 26.88
C GLU A 529 2.09 -17.20 25.90
N VAL A 530 2.32 -17.58 24.64
CA VAL A 530 2.67 -16.67 23.54
C VAL A 530 1.56 -15.64 23.25
N THR A 531 0.31 -15.97 23.61
CA THR A 531 -0.84 -15.09 23.45
C THR A 531 -1.64 -15.10 24.74
N GLU A 532 -1.87 -13.93 25.30
CA GLU A 532 -2.48 -13.77 26.62
C GLU A 532 -3.61 -12.76 26.57
N ASP A 533 -4.64 -13.00 27.38
CA ASP A 533 -5.67 -12.04 27.71
C ASP A 533 -5.36 -11.44 29.09
N ALA A 534 -5.50 -10.12 29.21
CA ALA A 534 -5.23 -9.43 30.46
C ALA A 534 -6.24 -8.32 30.71
N SER A 535 -6.45 -8.01 31.99
CA SER A 535 -7.39 -7.01 32.41
C SER A 535 -6.88 -6.13 33.54
N ALA A 536 -7.42 -4.91 33.61
CA ALA A 536 -7.26 -4.00 34.73
C ALA A 536 -8.51 -3.14 34.92
N VAL A 537 -8.64 -2.57 36.13
CA VAL A 537 -9.67 -1.57 36.42
C VAL A 537 -8.98 -0.21 36.49
N ILE A 538 -9.37 0.70 35.60
CA ILE A 538 -8.90 2.08 35.59
C ILE A 538 -9.72 2.88 36.61
N ASN A 539 -9.04 3.44 37.62
CA ASN A 539 -9.65 4.36 38.55
C ASN A 539 -9.60 5.78 38.00
N THR A 540 -10.75 6.32 37.61
CA THR A 540 -10.86 7.68 37.06
C THR A 540 -10.92 8.77 38.14
N SER A 541 -10.82 8.40 39.43
CA SER A 541 -10.77 9.36 40.52
C SER A 541 -9.54 10.27 40.40
N GLY A 542 -9.77 11.55 40.13
CA GLY A 542 -8.70 12.55 40.00
C GLY A 542 -8.28 12.83 38.56
N LEU A 543 -8.85 12.14 37.57
CA LEU A 543 -8.77 12.57 36.18
C LEU A 543 -9.63 13.82 35.99
N SER A 544 -9.12 14.77 35.20
CA SER A 544 -9.83 16.00 34.85
C SER A 544 -10.95 15.71 33.86
N GLU A 545 -11.92 16.62 33.73
CA GLU A 545 -12.86 16.57 32.62
C GLU A 545 -12.13 16.71 31.27
N GLY A 546 -12.49 15.90 30.29
CA GLY A 546 -11.87 15.87 28.96
C GLY A 546 -11.48 14.46 28.50
N GLN A 547 -10.87 14.41 27.32
CA GLN A 547 -10.36 13.17 26.72
C GLN A 547 -8.97 12.85 27.32
N HIS A 548 -8.77 11.60 27.69
CA HIS A 548 -7.54 11.03 28.20
C HIS A 548 -7.06 9.91 27.28
N MET A 549 -5.74 9.77 27.15
CA MET A 549 -5.11 8.74 26.32
C MET A 549 -4.70 7.55 27.19
N ILE A 550 -5.18 6.36 26.87
CA ILE A 550 -4.79 5.11 27.55
C ILE A 550 -3.81 4.36 26.66
N TYR A 551 -2.52 4.43 26.98
CA TYR A 551 -1.48 3.68 26.27
C TYR A 551 -1.33 2.29 26.87
N VAL A 552 -1.14 1.26 26.04
CA VAL A 552 -0.91 -0.11 26.48
C VAL A 552 0.28 -0.71 25.72
N ARG A 553 1.10 -1.50 26.42
CA ARG A 553 2.13 -2.35 25.82
C ARG A 553 2.31 -3.65 26.60
N ALA A 554 2.89 -4.64 25.93
CA ALA A 554 3.24 -5.92 26.51
C ALA A 554 4.75 -6.21 26.40
N GLN A 555 5.25 -7.02 27.31
CA GLN A 555 6.63 -7.49 27.38
C GLN A 555 6.65 -9.01 27.27
N ASP A 556 7.61 -9.53 26.52
CA ASP A 556 7.90 -10.97 26.47
C ASP A 556 8.90 -11.41 27.56
N GLU A 557 9.06 -12.73 27.72
CA GLU A 557 10.02 -13.34 28.65
C GLU A 557 11.50 -12.98 28.41
N THR A 558 11.87 -12.45 27.24
CA THR A 558 13.23 -11.93 27.00
C THR A 558 13.42 -10.52 27.57
N GLY A 559 12.34 -9.91 28.04
CA GLY A 559 12.30 -8.55 28.55
C GLY A 559 12.10 -7.51 27.44
N THR A 560 11.72 -7.91 26.23
CA THR A 560 11.51 -6.98 25.12
C THR A 560 10.08 -6.44 25.16
N TRP A 561 9.97 -5.12 25.21
CA TRP A 561 8.67 -4.44 25.10
C TRP A 561 8.30 -4.29 23.64
N GLY A 562 7.08 -4.70 23.31
CA GLY A 562 6.54 -4.57 21.97
C GLY A 562 5.87 -3.23 21.70
N THR A 563 5.08 -3.18 20.63
CA THR A 563 4.45 -1.95 20.14
C THR A 563 3.46 -1.37 21.15
N VAL A 564 3.31 -0.05 21.15
CA VAL A 564 2.31 0.65 21.96
C VAL A 564 1.05 0.80 21.14
N SER A 565 -0.10 0.42 21.70
CA SER A 565 -1.43 0.77 21.19
C SER A 565 -2.12 1.72 22.17
N ALA A 566 -3.08 2.50 21.71
CA ALA A 566 -3.83 3.40 22.57
C ALA A 566 -5.33 3.36 22.31
N GLU A 567 -6.09 3.78 23.32
CA GLU A 567 -7.54 4.03 23.23
C GLU A 567 -7.89 5.32 23.98
N PHE A 568 -8.98 5.98 23.60
CA PHE A 568 -9.45 7.16 24.30
C PHE A 568 -10.41 6.82 25.45
N LEU A 569 -10.26 7.54 26.57
CA LEU A 569 -11.21 7.54 27.67
C LEU A 569 -11.63 8.99 27.96
N THR A 570 -12.92 9.30 27.87
CA THR A 570 -13.43 10.65 28.12
C THR A 570 -14.08 10.74 29.49
N ILE A 571 -13.64 11.71 30.28
CA ILE A 571 -14.26 12.08 31.55
C ILE A 571 -15.23 13.24 31.31
N SER A 572 -16.51 13.01 31.56
CA SER A 572 -17.58 14.02 31.41
C SER A 572 -18.01 14.59 32.76
N GLY A 573 -18.17 15.93 32.82
CA GLY A 573 -18.79 16.61 33.97
C GLY A 573 -20.31 16.46 34.03
N ASP A 574 -20.95 16.13 32.90
CA ASP A 574 -22.36 15.82 32.82
C ASP A 574 -22.60 14.34 33.16
N THR A 575 -23.78 14.00 33.69
CA THR A 575 -24.20 12.58 33.69
C THR A 575 -24.14 12.11 32.25
N PRO A 576 -23.37 11.05 31.92
CA PRO A 576 -23.43 10.45 30.61
C PRO A 576 -24.90 10.28 30.29
N PRO A 577 -25.36 10.61 29.06
CA PRO A 577 -26.67 10.12 28.66
C PRO A 577 -26.70 8.64 29.04
N PRO A 578 -27.83 8.13 29.59
CA PRO A 578 -27.94 6.69 29.83
C PRO A 578 -27.40 6.00 28.58
N PRO A 579 -26.62 4.90 28.73
CA PRO A 579 -26.05 4.21 27.59
C PRO A 579 -27.14 4.16 26.52
N PRO A 580 -26.83 4.53 25.26
CA PRO A 580 -27.84 4.49 24.21
C PRO A 580 -28.58 3.18 24.42
N PRO A 581 -29.93 3.19 24.43
CA PRO A 581 -30.67 1.95 24.57
C PRO A 581 -29.97 0.95 23.65
N PRO A 582 -29.70 -0.29 24.13
CA PRO A 582 -29.03 -1.28 23.29
C PRO A 582 -29.61 -1.14 21.89
N PRO A 583 -28.74 -1.05 20.84
CA PRO A 583 -29.21 -0.81 19.47
C PRO A 583 -30.44 -1.67 19.29
N PRO A 584 -31.58 -1.08 18.86
CA PRO A 584 -32.90 -1.65 19.06
C PRO A 584 -32.80 -3.15 18.91
N THR A 585 -33.12 -3.87 19.99
CA THR A 585 -33.00 -5.33 20.12
C THR A 585 -33.77 -6.10 19.05
N ASP A 586 -34.42 -5.40 18.13
CA ASP A 586 -34.99 -5.93 16.92
C ASP A 586 -33.94 -5.73 15.81
N CYS A 587 -33.05 -6.72 15.69
CA CYS A 587 -32.54 -7.12 14.38
C CYS A 587 -33.70 -7.13 13.36
N ILE A 588 -33.39 -7.04 12.06
CA ILE A 588 -34.44 -7.26 11.06
C ILE A 588 -35.05 -8.65 11.29
N GLU A 589 -36.36 -8.73 11.52
CA GLU A 589 -37.06 -9.98 11.84
C GLU A 589 -37.05 -10.94 10.64
N LEU A 590 -36.45 -12.11 10.83
CA LEU A 590 -36.25 -13.12 9.78
C LEU A 590 -37.20 -14.32 9.90
N GLU A 591 -38.20 -14.29 10.79
CA GLU A 591 -39.20 -15.37 10.93
C GLU A 591 -40.18 -15.39 9.74
N ASP A 592 -40.65 -14.20 9.35
CA ASP A 592 -41.70 -14.01 8.33
C ASP A 592 -41.11 -13.64 6.96
N VAL A 593 -40.35 -14.57 6.38
CA VAL A 593 -39.81 -14.45 5.01
C VAL A 593 -40.70 -15.12 3.97
N SER A 594 -40.92 -14.46 2.83
CA SER A 594 -41.70 -15.01 1.72
C SER A 594 -40.82 -15.44 0.54
N PRO A 595 -41.31 -16.35 -0.33
CA PRO A 595 -40.61 -16.77 -1.53
C PRO A 595 -40.17 -15.59 -2.40
N TYR A 596 -38.88 -15.54 -2.73
CA TYR A 596 -38.29 -14.59 -3.65
C TYR A 596 -37.79 -15.38 -4.85
N SER A 597 -38.30 -15.14 -6.06
CA SER A 597 -38.08 -15.98 -7.27
C SER A 597 -38.78 -17.36 -7.30
N ASN A 598 -38.67 -18.04 -8.44
CA ASN A 598 -39.32 -19.33 -8.73
C ASN A 598 -38.51 -20.56 -8.25
N THR A 599 -37.32 -20.38 -7.69
CA THR A 599 -36.45 -21.47 -7.20
C THR A 599 -36.55 -21.60 -5.69
N ASN A 600 -37.37 -22.55 -5.22
CA ASN A 600 -37.67 -22.73 -3.79
C ASN A 600 -37.89 -24.20 -3.41
N THR A 601 -36.85 -25.02 -3.60
CA THR A 601 -36.84 -26.44 -3.26
C THR A 601 -36.08 -26.76 -1.97
N GLY A 602 -35.50 -25.76 -1.31
CA GLY A 602 -34.84 -25.84 -0.02
C GLY A 602 -35.74 -25.57 1.19
N SER A 603 -35.12 -25.51 2.38
CA SER A 603 -35.76 -25.27 3.67
C SER A 603 -35.04 -24.16 4.44
N TYR A 604 -35.74 -23.55 5.40
CA TYR A 604 -35.14 -22.62 6.35
C TYR A 604 -35.62 -22.87 7.77
N VAL A 605 -34.79 -22.50 8.73
CA VAL A 605 -35.13 -22.39 10.15
C VAL A 605 -34.77 -20.98 10.60
N SER A 606 -35.63 -20.35 11.38
CA SER A 606 -35.44 -18.99 11.88
C SER A 606 -35.87 -18.90 13.34
N ASP A 607 -35.17 -18.08 14.11
CA ASP A 607 -35.44 -17.80 15.54
C ASP A 607 -35.66 -16.31 15.83
N GLY A 608 -35.96 -15.53 14.79
CA GLY A 608 -36.11 -14.08 14.87
C GLY A 608 -34.92 -13.36 14.25
N CYS A 609 -33.77 -13.43 14.91
CA CYS A 609 -32.56 -12.72 14.50
C CYS A 609 -31.57 -13.54 13.69
N THR A 610 -31.75 -14.85 13.65
CA THR A 610 -30.93 -15.79 12.89
C THR A 610 -31.81 -16.53 11.90
N ILE A 611 -31.35 -16.67 10.66
CA ILE A 611 -31.94 -17.57 9.68
C ILE A 611 -30.88 -18.50 9.10
N GLU A 612 -31.18 -19.79 9.15
CA GLU A 612 -30.43 -20.85 8.51
C GLU A 612 -31.16 -21.29 7.24
N LEU A 613 -30.51 -21.15 6.09
CA LEU A 613 -31.02 -21.56 4.79
C LEU A 613 -30.30 -22.82 4.32
N SER A 614 -31.06 -23.78 3.79
CA SER A 614 -30.53 -25.05 3.27
C SER A 614 -31.13 -25.41 1.92
N GLY A 615 -30.32 -26.03 1.04
CA GLY A 615 -30.75 -26.45 -0.30
C GLY A 615 -30.73 -25.31 -1.34
N ASN A 616 -31.73 -25.25 -2.23
CA ASN A 616 -31.91 -24.13 -3.17
C ASN A 616 -33.15 -23.32 -2.75
N ILE A 617 -32.91 -22.18 -2.12
CA ILE A 617 -33.93 -21.35 -1.49
C ILE A 617 -33.57 -19.88 -1.57
N TRP A 618 -34.54 -19.09 -2.03
CA TRP A 618 -34.45 -17.65 -2.12
C TRP A 618 -35.65 -17.05 -1.37
N ARG A 619 -35.35 -16.17 -0.42
CA ARG A 619 -36.32 -15.59 0.50
C ARG A 619 -36.19 -14.08 0.51
N ALA A 620 -37.28 -13.40 0.85
CA ALA A 620 -37.24 -11.99 1.15
C ALA A 620 -38.11 -11.64 2.36
N THR A 621 -37.67 -10.68 3.16
CA THR A 621 -38.43 -10.15 4.30
C THR A 621 -39.75 -9.56 3.82
N ASN A 622 -40.82 -9.63 4.61
CA ASN A 622 -42.08 -8.96 4.26
C ASN A 622 -42.01 -7.45 4.55
N GLU A 623 -41.14 -7.04 5.46
CA GLU A 623 -40.82 -5.63 5.73
C GLU A 623 -40.11 -4.98 4.54
N THR A 624 -40.38 -3.68 4.37
CA THR A 624 -39.71 -2.84 3.38
C THR A 624 -38.96 -1.69 4.04
N PHE A 625 -37.77 -1.41 3.54
CA PHE A 625 -36.83 -0.42 4.04
C PHE A 625 -36.70 0.77 3.08
N THR A 626 -36.31 1.91 3.64
CA THR A 626 -35.85 3.07 2.88
C THR A 626 -34.33 3.15 3.02
N ILE A 627 -33.65 3.32 1.90
CA ILE A 627 -32.19 3.36 1.81
C ILE A 627 -31.79 4.78 1.41
N SER A 628 -31.05 5.44 2.28
CA SER A 628 -30.39 6.73 2.05
C SER A 628 -29.01 6.52 1.40
N GLU A 629 -28.31 7.59 1.05
CA GLU A 629 -26.93 7.49 0.53
C GLU A 629 -25.94 6.99 1.61
N ASP A 630 -26.28 7.17 2.89
CA ASP A 630 -25.42 6.80 4.03
C ASP A 630 -25.76 5.42 4.62
N THR A 631 -26.83 4.76 4.15
CA THR A 631 -27.29 3.50 4.74
C THR A 631 -26.27 2.38 4.58
N VAL A 632 -25.92 1.73 5.71
CA VAL A 632 -25.07 0.54 5.81
C VAL A 632 -25.90 -0.67 6.27
N LEU A 633 -25.77 -1.79 5.56
CA LEU A 633 -26.29 -3.10 5.93
C LEU A 633 -25.19 -3.89 6.63
N THR A 634 -25.37 -4.19 7.92
CA THR A 634 -24.42 -5.00 8.72
C THR A 634 -25.07 -6.30 9.16
N PHE A 635 -24.36 -7.42 9.06
CA PHE A 635 -24.86 -8.74 9.46
C PHE A 635 -23.72 -9.73 9.73
N ASP A 636 -24.00 -10.74 10.54
CA ASP A 636 -23.12 -11.88 10.72
C ASP A 636 -23.44 -12.96 9.70
N PHE A 637 -22.42 -13.55 9.10
CA PHE A 637 -22.54 -14.53 8.03
C PHE A 637 -21.62 -15.72 8.27
N SER A 638 -22.15 -16.92 8.06
CA SER A 638 -21.35 -18.14 7.89
C SER A 638 -21.95 -19.05 6.84
N ALA A 639 -21.10 -19.85 6.22
CA ALA A 639 -21.52 -20.86 5.26
C ALA A 639 -20.73 -22.16 5.44
N ASN A 640 -21.41 -23.29 5.32
CA ASN A 640 -20.79 -24.62 5.32
C ASN A 640 -20.74 -25.14 3.87
N GLY A 641 -19.61 -24.90 3.18
CA GLY A 641 -19.42 -25.18 1.76
C GLY A 641 -19.50 -23.92 0.89
N THR A 642 -19.17 -24.05 -0.40
CA THR A 642 -19.10 -22.91 -1.33
C THR A 642 -20.38 -22.62 -2.11
N GLY A 643 -21.32 -23.59 -2.20
CA GLY A 643 -22.57 -23.48 -2.99
C GLY A 643 -22.41 -22.95 -4.43
N GLU A 644 -23.52 -22.59 -5.06
CA GLU A 644 -23.52 -21.83 -6.30
C GLU A 644 -23.57 -20.33 -6.00
N ILE A 645 -24.49 -19.92 -5.11
CA ILE A 645 -24.59 -18.56 -4.59
C ILE A 645 -25.03 -18.62 -3.13
N HIS A 646 -24.26 -18.03 -2.23
CA HIS A 646 -24.68 -17.63 -0.91
C HIS A 646 -24.67 -16.10 -0.88
N GLY A 647 -25.79 -15.49 -0.55
CA GLY A 647 -25.93 -14.05 -0.77
C GLY A 647 -27.02 -13.37 0.03
N ILE A 648 -26.90 -12.05 0.05
CA ILE A 648 -27.87 -11.13 0.65
C ILE A 648 -28.11 -9.98 -0.33
N GLY A 649 -29.23 -9.29 -0.27
CA GLY A 649 -29.48 -8.17 -1.19
C GLY A 649 -30.69 -7.34 -0.85
N LEU A 650 -31.00 -6.35 -1.70
CA LEU A 650 -32.14 -5.45 -1.53
C LEU A 650 -32.91 -5.32 -2.85
N SER A 651 -34.22 -5.58 -2.84
CA SER A 651 -35.05 -5.48 -4.05
C SER A 651 -36.45 -4.96 -3.80
N GLN A 652 -36.96 -4.19 -4.74
CA GLN A 652 -38.34 -3.69 -4.78
C GLN A 652 -39.27 -4.60 -5.61
N SER A 653 -38.75 -5.71 -6.15
CA SER A 653 -39.49 -6.64 -7.00
C SER A 653 -39.38 -8.08 -6.48
N ASN A 654 -40.23 -8.99 -6.95
CA ASN A 654 -40.17 -10.42 -6.60
C ASN A 654 -39.36 -11.25 -7.63
N THR A 655 -38.54 -10.58 -8.45
CA THR A 655 -37.73 -11.24 -9.50
C THR A 655 -36.26 -11.15 -9.13
N ALA A 656 -35.56 -12.29 -9.20
CA ALA A 656 -34.13 -12.35 -8.94
C ALA A 656 -33.36 -11.43 -9.92
N SER A 657 -32.42 -10.66 -9.39
CA SER A 657 -31.63 -9.71 -10.18
C SER A 657 -30.20 -9.64 -9.64
N SER A 658 -29.22 -9.88 -10.51
CA SER A 658 -27.80 -9.89 -10.12
C SER A 658 -27.29 -8.53 -9.65
N ASN A 659 -27.82 -7.43 -10.18
CA ASN A 659 -27.46 -6.07 -9.74
C ASN A 659 -28.15 -5.62 -8.44
N ARG A 660 -28.80 -6.53 -7.72
CA ARG A 660 -29.51 -6.30 -6.44
C ARG A 660 -29.12 -7.33 -5.37
N THR A 661 -28.14 -8.16 -5.67
CA THR A 661 -27.72 -9.28 -4.85
C THR A 661 -26.22 -9.18 -4.65
N PHE A 662 -25.75 -9.19 -3.41
CA PHE A 662 -24.35 -9.36 -3.06
C PHE A 662 -24.05 -10.85 -2.93
N ASN A 663 -23.08 -11.34 -3.70
CA ASN A 663 -22.64 -12.73 -3.67
C ASN A 663 -21.46 -12.85 -2.72
N LEU A 664 -21.74 -13.38 -1.53
CA LEU A 664 -20.80 -13.44 -0.41
C LEU A 664 -19.83 -14.62 -0.58
N ILE A 665 -20.35 -15.78 -1.00
CA ILE A 665 -19.53 -16.94 -1.40
C ILE A 665 -20.32 -17.77 -2.40
N GLY A 666 -19.65 -18.36 -3.39
CA GLY A 666 -20.34 -18.95 -4.52
C GLY A 666 -19.42 -19.28 -5.67
N SER A 667 -19.76 -20.31 -6.45
CA SER A 667 -19.07 -20.68 -7.68
C SER A 667 -19.62 -20.00 -8.93
N GLN A 668 -20.85 -19.46 -8.88
CA GLN A 668 -21.46 -18.76 -10.00
C GLN A 668 -21.13 -17.26 -10.01
N ASN A 669 -20.90 -16.72 -11.21
CA ASN A 669 -20.74 -15.29 -11.44
C ASN A 669 -22.13 -14.61 -11.54
N TYR A 670 -22.80 -14.49 -10.40
CA TYR A 670 -24.10 -13.85 -10.25
C TYR A 670 -24.09 -12.99 -8.98
N GLY A 671 -24.40 -11.71 -9.10
CA GLY A 671 -24.37 -10.78 -7.98
C GLY A 671 -23.25 -9.75 -8.09
N ILE A 672 -23.27 -8.77 -7.19
CA ILE A 672 -22.19 -7.87 -6.85
C ILE A 672 -21.24 -8.66 -5.93
N ASP A 673 -19.97 -8.79 -6.31
CA ASP A 673 -18.98 -9.62 -5.61
C ASP A 673 -17.95 -8.81 -4.80
N ASP A 674 -18.29 -7.56 -4.47
CA ASP A 674 -17.42 -6.63 -3.74
C ASP A 674 -17.22 -7.01 -2.26
N PHE A 675 -18.15 -7.77 -1.66
CA PHE A 675 -18.16 -8.13 -0.23
C PHE A 675 -18.14 -9.65 -0.03
N ARG A 676 -16.97 -10.28 -0.15
CA ARG A 676 -16.82 -11.75 -0.07
C ARG A 676 -16.57 -12.21 1.37
N TYR A 677 -17.19 -13.33 1.73
CA TYR A 677 -16.95 -14.06 2.97
C TYR A 677 -15.61 -14.81 2.90
N GLY A 678 -14.79 -14.68 3.93
CA GLY A 678 -13.42 -15.20 4.04
C GLY A 678 -13.31 -16.71 4.21
N GLY A 679 -14.41 -17.40 4.53
CA GLY A 679 -14.52 -18.86 4.41
C GLY A 679 -14.25 -19.65 5.69
N SER A 680 -14.13 -19.02 6.86
CA SER A 680 -14.00 -19.73 8.14
C SER A 680 -14.72 -19.04 9.30
N GLY A 681 -15.56 -19.80 10.02
CA GLY A 681 -16.24 -19.31 11.22
C GLY A 681 -17.50 -18.50 10.91
N THR A 682 -17.78 -17.49 11.73
CA THR A 682 -18.81 -16.48 11.46
C THR A 682 -18.10 -15.15 11.31
N GLU A 683 -18.40 -14.41 10.25
CA GLU A 683 -17.81 -13.10 9.97
C GLU A 683 -18.90 -12.03 9.97
N THR A 684 -18.63 -10.88 10.58
CA THR A 684 -19.48 -9.70 10.46
C THR A 684 -19.13 -8.97 9.17
N ILE A 685 -20.13 -8.79 8.30
CA ILE A 685 -20.01 -8.11 7.01
C ILE A 685 -20.83 -6.83 7.05
N SER A 686 -20.21 -5.71 6.67
CA SER A 686 -20.86 -4.40 6.52
C SER A 686 -20.79 -3.95 5.07
N ILE A 687 -21.94 -3.62 4.49
CA ILE A 687 -22.11 -3.22 3.09
C ILE A 687 -22.73 -1.82 3.05
N PRO A 688 -22.07 -0.79 2.49
CA PRO A 688 -22.65 0.55 2.31
C PRO A 688 -23.68 0.52 1.18
N VAL A 689 -24.85 -0.08 1.45
CA VAL A 689 -25.90 -0.30 0.46
C VAL A 689 -26.43 0.99 -0.15
N GLY A 690 -26.29 2.13 0.55
CA GLY A 690 -26.61 3.46 0.05
C GLY A 690 -25.83 3.89 -1.20
N GLU A 691 -24.61 3.38 -1.38
CA GLU A 691 -23.80 3.63 -2.58
C GLU A 691 -24.32 2.88 -3.82
N TYR A 692 -25.02 1.76 -3.60
CA TYR A 692 -25.54 0.90 -4.66
C TYR A 692 -27.02 1.19 -4.96
N PHE A 693 -27.78 1.49 -3.91
CA PHE A 693 -29.23 1.60 -3.93
C PHE A 693 -29.66 2.80 -3.09
N THR A 694 -30.55 3.63 -3.63
CA THR A 694 -31.20 4.71 -2.87
C THR A 694 -32.70 4.70 -3.17
N GLY A 695 -33.53 4.96 -2.17
CA GLY A 695 -34.98 5.05 -2.30
C GLY A 695 -35.74 4.17 -1.32
N SER A 696 -37.08 4.14 -1.44
CA SER A 696 -37.95 3.43 -0.51
C SER A 696 -38.57 2.15 -1.10
N GLY A 697 -39.02 1.25 -0.24
CA GLY A 697 -39.75 0.04 -0.64
C GLY A 697 -38.86 -1.17 -0.93
N TYR A 698 -37.61 -1.17 -0.46
CA TYR A 698 -36.68 -2.30 -0.63
C TYR A 698 -36.97 -3.40 0.38
N ARG A 699 -36.96 -4.66 -0.05
CA ARG A 699 -37.03 -5.84 0.83
C ARG A 699 -35.66 -6.47 0.90
N LEU A 700 -35.28 -6.99 2.08
CA LEU A 700 -34.05 -7.75 2.24
C LEU A 700 -34.22 -9.12 1.59
N ILE A 701 -33.25 -9.53 0.78
CA ILE A 701 -33.22 -10.80 0.07
C ILE A 701 -32.16 -11.68 0.72
N LEU A 702 -32.48 -12.96 0.92
CA LEU A 702 -31.62 -13.95 1.55
C LEU A 702 -31.53 -15.16 0.61
N ILE A 703 -30.31 -15.59 0.30
CA ILE A 703 -30.04 -16.50 -0.83
C ILE A 703 -29.12 -17.62 -0.39
N ASN A 704 -29.59 -18.85 -0.64
CA ASN A 704 -28.78 -20.05 -0.60
C ASN A 704 -29.13 -20.88 -1.84
N ASP A 705 -28.26 -20.84 -2.84
CA ASP A 705 -28.49 -21.38 -4.17
C ASP A 705 -27.53 -22.53 -4.47
N LYS A 706 -28.10 -23.62 -4.99
CA LYS A 706 -27.36 -24.80 -5.43
C LYS A 706 -28.26 -25.67 -6.31
N ASP A 707 -28.09 -25.56 -7.62
CA ASP A 707 -28.79 -26.35 -8.63
C ASP A 707 -28.26 -27.80 -8.74
N SER A 708 -27.06 -28.11 -8.22
CA SER A 708 -26.48 -29.48 -8.26
C SER A 708 -25.57 -29.87 -7.07
N GLY A 709 -25.61 -31.14 -6.61
CA GLY A 709 -24.68 -31.75 -5.63
C GLY A 709 -25.31 -32.35 -4.35
N THR A 710 -24.56 -33.16 -3.58
CA THR A 710 -25.03 -33.88 -2.35
C THR A 710 -24.29 -33.53 -1.05
N GLU A 711 -23.46 -32.48 -1.02
CA GLU A 711 -22.80 -32.01 0.21
C GLU A 711 -23.57 -30.85 0.84
N ASN A 712 -23.48 -30.71 2.17
CA ASN A 712 -24.08 -29.67 3.00
C ASN A 712 -23.96 -28.31 2.32
N ASN A 713 -25.10 -27.61 2.14
CA ASN A 713 -25.19 -26.28 1.53
C ASN A 713 -26.05 -25.42 2.44
N GLU A 714 -25.40 -24.90 3.47
CA GLU A 714 -26.05 -24.18 4.56
C GLU A 714 -25.48 -22.77 4.62
N THR A 715 -26.38 -21.79 4.68
CA THR A 715 -26.07 -20.39 4.95
C THR A 715 -26.71 -20.01 6.27
N THR A 716 -25.94 -19.42 7.17
CA THR A 716 -26.47 -18.80 8.39
C THR A 716 -26.23 -17.30 8.31
N ILE A 717 -27.32 -16.53 8.43
CA ILE A 717 -27.29 -15.08 8.51
C ILE A 717 -27.91 -14.69 9.85
N SER A 718 -27.20 -13.90 10.65
CA SER A 718 -27.70 -13.41 11.94
C SER A 718 -27.41 -11.93 12.15
N ASN A 719 -28.05 -11.33 13.15
CA ASN A 719 -27.75 -9.97 13.61
C ASN A 719 -27.77 -8.94 12.46
N VAL A 720 -28.84 -8.98 11.66
CA VAL A 720 -28.97 -8.10 10.49
C VAL A 720 -29.50 -6.73 10.91
N PHE A 721 -28.77 -5.69 10.53
CA PHE A 721 -29.09 -4.29 10.82
C PHE A 721 -28.97 -3.42 9.56
N LEU A 722 -29.88 -2.46 9.42
CA LEU A 722 -29.74 -1.33 8.51
C LEU A 722 -29.59 -0.06 9.35
N THR A 723 -28.46 0.62 9.22
CA THR A 723 -28.14 1.85 9.95
C THR A 723 -27.86 2.97 8.96
N ASP A 724 -28.39 4.15 9.24
CA ASP A 724 -28.02 5.40 8.56
C ASP A 724 -26.89 6.11 9.33
#